data_AF-A0A8J7ND24-F1
#
_entry.id   AF-A0A8J7ND24-F1
#
_cell.length_a   1.000
_cell.length_b   1.000
_cell.length_c   1.000
_cell.angle_alpha   90.00
_cell.angle_beta   90.00
_cell.angle_gamma   90.00
#
_symmetry.space_group_name_H-M   'P 1'
#
loop_
_entity.id
_entity.type
_entity.pdbx_description
1 polymer ?
#
loop_
_entity_poly.entity_id
_entity_poly.type
_entity_poly.pdbx_seq_one_letter_code
_entity_poly.pdbx_strand_id
1 'polypeptide(L)'
;MKSSLIHLAFCILALLSLASAETLCASRGGEVSNNLKVTEFMVTGNEPTHVGDRINVEFTITNVGRDTIEFSDQGIFAAYRDPSGKKGAFGNAMESRSLATGESAEFEARLELDMVGEWEIWPSFCLKEESTLNYIPPTCAPENWLDCEIDAEAYEEAMIKIETSWSHTAYGENSPIEFIVFAGGTNPIEETRIYLNNGLVKGSDGQTCIYTGGPYYGVLNFKGWAKDSLGNTNTSEEKILLPIKQMEIPNATQEIQPIPKGAFDVADGDMDGVMNADDECPNTPKDSEVYENGCRCKDSGNSYYIPGTATIAPSSDPSLSTDYCTNDNALMEYFCNDKDQLDVIKIYCPNGCFEGLCICDDSDGGKNYFKKGSLIVERPADIFPKPSLVSLTRTDVCLSDTELREYYCMLNGPTNTTVECEFGCTEGRCICYDSDIGYNTGVKGKVGGSDKEDYCKDEKTLVEYDVEDDWEKCIVTENIHKCSDSCREGACQPPTCSDGLKNSWEEGIDCGGPCPDCADCNTGAIYAPDDGKCKESWPTNDGDNRCFNSCDDACDLYEVCSPDLDYIIEEALECCEEAVDNWFCKNAINFGGGNLKSCLAHYIIEGLGPVALWMQNYFEPELCCSAECANNVLFNSCQPDVLFNANVQALPCTNAIPNHNWASDTNMNQNTCKFLDLPAHASINVIETGTCCDYAVAVVTLLRKAGYEKDEVFSLCDGDHCYNLVKFPGDVKYHFVDTTGNRAPPYVQGGLPGGYDYCTKSAGHTCANDAWSGKRPDTGDIYGC
;
A
#
# COMPACT_ATOMS: atom_id res chain seq x y z
N MET A 1 24.06 52.79 22.38
CA MET A 1 25.12 52.44 23.34
C MET A 1 24.81 51.05 23.90
N LYS A 2 25.70 50.08 23.59
CA LYS A 2 26.07 48.81 24.30
C LYS A 2 24.94 48.07 25.08
N SER A 3 24.47 46.89 24.65
CA SER A 3 25.06 45.53 24.70
C SER A 3 25.51 45.04 26.10
N SER A 4 24.83 43.98 26.59
CA SER A 4 25.35 42.75 27.25
C SER A 4 24.19 42.05 27.99
N LEU A 5 23.63 40.93 27.50
CA LEU A 5 24.03 39.51 27.61
C LEU A 5 23.78 38.82 28.99
N ILE A 6 22.68 38.04 29.03
CA ILE A 6 22.55 36.57 29.30
C ILE A 6 22.70 35.98 30.74
N HIS A 7 21.72 35.10 31.05
CA HIS A 7 21.51 34.09 32.14
C HIS A 7 20.94 34.59 33.49
N LEU A 8 19.90 33.98 34.10
CA LEU A 8 19.40 32.61 34.05
C LEU A 8 17.92 32.50 34.52
N ALA A 9 17.22 31.53 33.94
CA ALA A 9 15.85 31.01 34.12
C ALA A 9 15.20 31.00 35.52
N PHE A 10 13.87 31.18 35.58
CA PHE A 10 12.86 30.14 35.92
C PHE A 10 11.43 30.73 35.93
N CYS A 11 10.44 29.89 35.58
CA CYS A 11 8.97 30.09 35.62
C CYS A 11 8.28 30.63 34.35
N ILE A 12 8.23 29.79 33.31
CA ILE A 12 7.05 29.65 32.43
C ILE A 12 6.82 28.14 32.27
N LEU A 13 5.69 27.62 32.76
CA LEU A 13 5.07 26.37 32.30
C LEU A 13 3.69 26.22 32.96
N ALA A 14 2.73 26.95 32.42
CA ALA A 14 1.33 26.54 32.39
C ALA A 14 0.99 26.46 30.90
N LEU A 15 1.22 25.27 30.32
CA LEU A 15 0.83 24.92 28.95
C LEU A 15 -0.70 24.85 28.93
N LEU A 16 -1.34 25.88 28.39
CA LEU A 16 -2.56 25.70 27.62
C LEU A 16 -2.11 25.02 26.32
N SER A 17 -2.49 23.77 26.11
CA SER A 17 -2.37 23.11 24.81
C SER A 17 -3.34 23.81 23.85
N LEU A 18 -2.86 24.83 23.15
CA LEU A 18 -3.40 25.16 21.84
C LEU A 18 -2.91 24.02 20.93
N ALA A 19 -3.75 23.00 20.74
CA ALA A 19 -3.60 22.15 19.58
C ALA A 19 -3.73 23.08 18.36
N SER A 20 -2.66 23.27 17.61
CA SER A 20 -2.76 23.86 16.28
C SER A 20 -3.45 22.81 15.40
N ALA A 21 -4.60 23.14 14.83
CA ALA A 21 -5.15 22.32 13.76
C ALA A 21 -4.10 22.26 12.63
N GLU A 22 -3.79 21.06 12.17
CA GLU A 22 -2.88 20.82 11.05
C GLU A 22 -3.64 20.95 9.74
N THR A 23 -2.92 21.24 8.66
CA THR A 23 -3.51 21.35 7.32
C THR A 23 -3.58 19.96 6.71
N LEU A 24 -4.79 19.39 6.62
CA LEU A 24 -5.04 18.07 6.04
C LEU A 24 -4.91 18.11 4.52
N CYS A 25 -5.41 19.18 3.92
CA CYS A 25 -5.16 19.48 2.51
C CYS A 25 -5.25 20.99 2.30
N ALA A 26 -4.49 21.50 1.34
CA ALA A 26 -4.64 22.87 0.88
C ALA A 26 -4.25 22.99 -0.58
N SER A 27 -4.97 23.82 -1.30
CA SER A 27 -4.66 24.20 -2.66
C SER A 27 -4.78 25.71 -2.79
N ARG A 28 -3.80 26.32 -3.45
CA ARG A 28 -3.91 27.75 -3.78
C ARG A 28 -5.02 28.03 -4.79
N GLY A 29 -5.51 27.00 -5.48
CA GLY A 29 -6.64 27.06 -6.41
C GLY A 29 -6.40 27.94 -7.64
N GLY A 30 -6.82 27.46 -8.81
CA GLY A 30 -6.66 28.13 -10.10
C GLY A 30 -7.89 28.00 -11.01
N GLU A 31 -8.78 27.07 -10.69
CA GLU A 31 -9.78 26.55 -11.60
C GLU A 31 -10.97 27.47 -11.79
N VAL A 32 -11.49 27.50 -13.02
CA VAL A 32 -12.57 28.40 -13.42
C VAL A 32 -13.77 27.60 -13.94
N SER A 33 -14.93 27.78 -13.32
CA SER A 33 -16.20 27.18 -13.71
C SER A 33 -17.29 28.23 -13.62
N ASN A 34 -18.11 28.34 -14.67
CA ASN A 34 -19.14 29.39 -14.79
C ASN A 34 -18.61 30.82 -14.55
N ASN A 35 -17.34 31.07 -14.87
CA ASN A 35 -16.61 32.31 -14.60
C ASN A 35 -16.35 32.65 -13.11
N LEU A 36 -16.51 31.68 -12.23
CA LEU A 36 -16.05 31.75 -10.85
C LEU A 36 -14.71 31.02 -10.75
N LYS A 37 -13.76 31.59 -10.03
CA LYS A 37 -12.45 31.02 -9.74
C LYS A 37 -12.33 30.71 -8.26
N VAL A 38 -11.97 29.48 -7.90
CA VAL A 38 -11.62 29.14 -6.50
C VAL A 38 -10.14 29.34 -6.26
N THR A 39 -9.81 29.96 -5.13
CA THR A 39 -8.46 30.11 -4.60
C THR A 39 -8.44 29.82 -3.11
N GLU A 40 -7.26 29.53 -2.55
CA GLU A 40 -7.05 29.37 -1.10
C GLU A 40 -7.94 28.30 -0.45
N PHE A 41 -8.22 27.20 -1.16
CA PHE A 41 -8.95 26.07 -0.58
C PHE A 41 -8.08 25.38 0.47
N MET A 42 -8.60 25.21 1.67
CA MET A 42 -7.87 24.65 2.80
C MET A 42 -8.82 23.84 3.67
N VAL A 43 -8.43 22.61 3.98
CA VAL A 43 -9.06 21.79 4.99
C VAL A 43 -8.06 21.53 6.10
N THR A 44 -8.44 21.89 7.33
CA THR A 44 -7.59 21.77 8.52
C THR A 44 -8.28 20.89 9.56
N GLY A 45 -7.52 20.13 10.34
CA GLY A 45 -8.04 19.16 11.30
C GLY A 45 -6.92 18.51 12.10
N ASN A 46 -7.17 17.32 12.62
CA ASN A 46 -6.15 16.52 13.31
C ASN A 46 -5.46 15.58 12.32
N GLU A 47 -4.14 15.40 12.43
CA GLU A 47 -3.38 14.38 11.70
C GLU A 47 -2.75 13.38 12.71
N PRO A 48 -3.01 12.06 12.61
CA PRO A 48 -3.99 11.43 11.71
C PRO A 48 -5.43 11.80 12.07
N THR A 49 -6.31 11.76 11.08
CA THR A 49 -7.72 12.12 11.22
C THR A 49 -8.54 10.92 11.67
N HIS A 50 -9.39 11.08 12.68
CA HIS A 50 -10.20 9.98 13.22
C HIS A 50 -11.71 10.25 13.17
N VAL A 51 -12.51 9.18 13.25
CA VAL A 51 -13.97 9.28 13.42
C VAL A 51 -14.32 10.06 14.70
N GLY A 52 -15.11 11.12 14.54
CA GLY A 52 -15.50 12.07 15.58
C GLY A 52 -14.69 13.37 15.56
N ASP A 53 -13.59 13.41 14.80
CA ASP A 53 -12.82 14.63 14.60
C ASP A 53 -13.60 15.64 13.76
N ARG A 54 -13.29 16.92 13.97
CA ARG A 54 -13.88 18.03 13.24
C ARG A 54 -12.84 18.69 12.38
N ILE A 55 -13.13 18.74 11.10
CA ILE A 55 -12.33 19.45 10.13
C ILE A 55 -12.94 20.83 9.85
N ASN A 56 -12.11 21.76 9.42
CA ASN A 56 -12.46 23.12 9.07
C ASN A 56 -12.07 23.38 7.62
N VAL A 57 -13.05 23.77 6.80
CA VAL A 57 -12.94 23.97 5.36
C VAL A 57 -13.08 25.45 5.04
N GLU A 58 -12.07 26.00 4.38
CA GLU A 58 -11.97 27.41 3.97
C GLU A 58 -11.68 27.50 2.48
N PHE A 59 -12.23 28.50 1.78
CA PHE A 59 -11.84 28.85 0.42
C PHE A 59 -12.37 30.23 0.00
N THR A 60 -11.79 30.78 -1.06
CA THR A 60 -12.19 32.05 -1.67
C THR A 60 -12.70 31.83 -3.10
N ILE A 61 -13.90 32.33 -3.42
CA ILE A 61 -14.47 32.34 -4.78
C ILE A 61 -14.41 33.76 -5.37
N THR A 62 -13.83 33.91 -6.56
CA THR A 62 -13.70 35.20 -7.27
C THR A 62 -14.45 35.17 -8.61
N ASN A 63 -15.24 36.20 -8.92
CA ASN A 63 -15.85 36.34 -10.25
C ASN A 63 -14.82 36.87 -11.26
N VAL A 64 -14.34 35.99 -12.14
CA VAL A 64 -13.40 36.33 -13.23
C VAL A 64 -14.09 36.64 -14.55
N GLY A 65 -15.42 36.55 -14.60
CA GLY A 65 -16.25 36.82 -15.77
C GLY A 65 -16.57 38.30 -15.97
N ARG A 66 -17.20 38.62 -17.11
CA ARG A 66 -17.55 40.01 -17.47
C ARG A 66 -18.90 40.48 -16.93
N ASP A 67 -19.71 39.56 -16.42
CA ASP A 67 -21.06 39.82 -15.92
C ASP A 67 -21.17 39.54 -14.41
N THR A 68 -22.15 40.16 -13.77
CA THR A 68 -22.47 39.89 -12.35
C THR A 68 -23.13 38.53 -12.22
N ILE A 69 -22.69 37.74 -11.23
CA ILE A 69 -23.21 36.39 -10.99
C ILE A 69 -24.22 36.45 -9.84
N GLU A 70 -25.42 35.89 -10.04
CA GLU A 70 -26.43 35.77 -8.98
C GLU A 70 -26.50 34.32 -8.46
N PHE A 71 -26.38 34.14 -7.16
CA PHE A 71 -26.47 32.83 -6.51
C PHE A 71 -27.91 32.50 -6.09
N SER A 72 -28.24 31.21 -6.05
CA SER A 72 -29.52 30.72 -5.54
C SER A 72 -29.60 30.82 -4.01
N ASP A 73 -30.67 30.30 -3.42
CA ASP A 73 -30.81 30.17 -1.97
C ASP A 73 -29.79 29.22 -1.32
N GLN A 74 -29.15 28.33 -2.08
CA GLN A 74 -28.06 27.48 -1.57
C GLN A 74 -26.69 28.17 -1.59
N GLY A 75 -26.52 29.22 -2.42
CA GLY A 75 -25.29 30.01 -2.39
C GLY A 75 -24.02 29.24 -2.77
N ILE A 76 -22.95 29.54 -2.06
CA ILE A 76 -21.65 28.87 -2.04
C ILE A 76 -21.60 27.94 -0.83
N PHE A 77 -21.12 26.72 -0.99
CA PHE A 77 -21.04 25.71 0.06
C PHE A 77 -19.88 24.74 -0.17
N ALA A 78 -19.56 23.93 0.84
CA ALA A 78 -18.68 22.78 0.67
C ALA A 78 -19.54 21.52 0.47
N ALA A 79 -19.24 20.75 -0.56
CA ALA A 79 -19.84 19.46 -0.82
C ALA A 79 -18.92 18.35 -0.30
N TYR A 80 -19.49 17.18 -0.04
CA TYR A 80 -18.71 16.02 0.35
C TYR A 80 -19.32 14.71 -0.16
N ARG A 81 -18.51 13.67 -0.17
CA ARG A 81 -18.91 12.28 -0.28
C ARG A 81 -18.38 11.53 0.93
N ASP A 82 -19.27 10.88 1.66
CA ASP A 82 -18.89 10.04 2.80
C ASP A 82 -18.38 8.66 2.34
N PRO A 83 -17.74 7.86 3.23
CA PRO A 83 -17.22 6.53 2.89
C PRO A 83 -18.26 5.52 2.38
N SER A 84 -19.57 5.80 2.55
CA SER A 84 -20.64 4.97 1.97
C SER A 84 -20.97 5.35 0.51
N GLY A 85 -20.30 6.36 -0.02
CA GLY A 85 -20.54 6.95 -1.33
C GLY A 85 -21.69 7.96 -1.35
N LYS A 86 -22.26 8.33 -0.19
CA LYS A 86 -23.40 9.26 -0.12
C LYS A 86 -22.88 10.70 -0.18
N LYS A 87 -23.44 11.47 -1.12
CA LYS A 87 -23.15 12.89 -1.30
C LYS A 87 -23.93 13.76 -0.30
N GLY A 88 -23.28 14.82 0.19
CA GLY A 88 -23.89 15.83 1.04
C GLY A 88 -23.28 17.22 0.82
N ALA A 89 -23.78 18.20 1.56
CA ALA A 89 -23.33 19.59 1.53
C ALA A 89 -23.40 20.21 2.92
N PHE A 90 -22.47 21.10 3.25
CA PHE A 90 -22.42 21.82 4.51
C PHE A 90 -21.85 23.23 4.34
N GLY A 91 -22.19 24.11 5.28
CA GLY A 91 -21.92 25.54 5.19
C GLY A 91 -22.71 26.23 4.08
N ASN A 92 -22.79 27.56 4.18
CA ASN A 92 -23.49 28.40 3.22
C ASN A 92 -22.91 29.82 3.27
N ALA A 93 -22.57 30.36 2.09
CA ALA A 93 -22.19 31.75 1.88
C ALA A 93 -22.91 32.31 0.64
N MET A 94 -23.04 33.63 0.53
CA MET A 94 -23.63 34.31 -0.65
C MET A 94 -25.06 33.89 -1.05
N GLU A 95 -25.85 33.30 -0.14
CA GLU A 95 -27.25 32.89 -0.40
C GLU A 95 -28.12 34.04 -0.92
N SER A 96 -28.73 33.86 -2.09
CA SER A 96 -29.55 34.86 -2.78
C SER A 96 -28.87 36.22 -2.97
N ARG A 97 -27.52 36.24 -2.99
CA ARG A 97 -26.71 37.44 -3.25
C ARG A 97 -26.06 37.36 -4.62
N SER A 98 -25.41 38.46 -5.00
CA SER A 98 -24.71 38.60 -6.26
C SER A 98 -23.24 38.93 -6.03
N LEU A 99 -22.36 38.49 -6.94
CA LEU A 99 -20.93 38.78 -6.93
C LEU A 99 -20.57 39.53 -8.23
N ALA A 100 -20.13 40.78 -8.12
CA ALA A 100 -19.78 41.58 -9.30
C ALA A 100 -18.43 41.14 -9.90
N THR A 101 -18.16 41.54 -11.16
CA THR A 101 -16.91 41.23 -11.84
C THR A 101 -15.69 41.70 -11.03
N GLY A 102 -14.76 40.79 -10.77
CA GLY A 102 -13.53 41.02 -10.01
C GLY A 102 -13.70 41.00 -8.49
N GLU A 103 -14.92 40.80 -7.96
CA GLU A 103 -15.15 40.64 -6.53
C GLU A 103 -14.94 39.18 -6.08
N SER A 104 -14.56 39.03 -4.81
CA SER A 104 -14.33 37.75 -4.15
C SER A 104 -15.24 37.56 -2.94
N ALA A 105 -15.59 36.32 -2.64
CA ALA A 105 -16.33 35.89 -1.47
C ALA A 105 -15.58 34.76 -0.75
N GLU A 106 -15.38 34.91 0.55
CA GLU A 106 -14.76 33.91 1.41
C GLU A 106 -15.82 32.94 1.97
N PHE A 107 -15.43 31.68 2.15
CA PHE A 107 -16.22 30.62 2.77
C PHE A 107 -15.41 29.96 3.88
N GLU A 108 -16.06 29.67 5.01
CA GLU A 108 -15.52 28.89 6.13
C GLU A 108 -16.66 28.04 6.73
N ALA A 109 -16.46 26.73 6.87
CA ALA A 109 -17.40 25.83 7.54
C ALA A 109 -16.70 24.61 8.14
N ARG A 110 -17.38 23.90 9.05
CA ARG A 110 -16.84 22.70 9.70
C ARG A 110 -17.68 21.47 9.41
N LEU A 111 -17.00 20.34 9.24
CA LEU A 111 -17.60 19.01 9.09
C LEU A 111 -17.10 18.10 10.23
N GLU A 112 -17.99 17.27 10.75
CA GLU A 112 -17.64 16.21 11.71
C GLU A 112 -17.60 14.89 10.95
N LEU A 113 -16.50 14.16 11.06
CA LEU A 113 -16.28 12.91 10.32
C LEU A 113 -16.89 11.76 11.12
N ASP A 114 -18.05 11.26 10.71
CA ASP A 114 -18.84 10.30 11.51
C ASP A 114 -18.72 8.84 11.03
N MET A 115 -17.88 8.58 10.02
CA MET A 115 -17.69 7.27 9.41
C MET A 115 -16.22 6.99 9.16
N VAL A 116 -15.82 5.73 9.36
CA VAL A 116 -14.48 5.23 9.06
C VAL A 116 -14.30 5.13 7.55
N GLY A 117 -13.12 5.51 7.07
CA GLY A 117 -12.71 5.43 5.68
C GLY A 117 -12.64 6.79 5.01
N GLU A 118 -12.56 6.75 3.68
CA GLU A 118 -12.27 7.92 2.84
C GLU A 118 -13.46 8.88 2.68
N TRP A 119 -13.20 10.16 2.93
CA TRP A 119 -14.11 11.29 2.71
C TRP A 119 -13.56 12.17 1.59
N GLU A 120 -14.35 12.43 0.55
CA GLU A 120 -14.03 13.43 -0.48
C GLU A 120 -14.75 14.75 -0.14
N ILE A 121 -14.07 15.90 -0.22
CA ILE A 121 -14.65 17.20 0.14
C ILE A 121 -14.22 18.29 -0.84
N TRP A 122 -15.15 19.05 -1.42
CA TRP A 122 -14.83 20.06 -2.42
C TRP A 122 -15.67 21.35 -2.33
N PRO A 123 -15.16 22.50 -2.81
CA PRO A 123 -15.93 23.73 -2.96
C PRO A 123 -17.02 23.60 -4.04
N SER A 124 -18.21 24.16 -3.80
CA SER A 124 -19.31 24.17 -4.77
C SER A 124 -20.22 25.39 -4.62
N PHE A 125 -21.07 25.63 -5.63
CA PHE A 125 -22.03 26.73 -5.62
C PHE A 125 -23.27 26.41 -6.45
N CYS A 126 -24.38 27.10 -6.19
CA CYS A 126 -25.60 27.03 -6.99
C CYS A 126 -25.97 28.41 -7.53
N LEU A 127 -26.18 28.50 -8.85
CA LEU A 127 -26.56 29.75 -9.51
C LEU A 127 -28.08 29.93 -9.56
N LYS A 128 -28.52 31.18 -9.62
CA LYS A 128 -29.93 31.54 -9.76
C LYS A 128 -30.32 31.51 -11.24
N GLU A 129 -31.21 30.58 -11.63
CA GLU A 129 -31.74 30.55 -13.00
C GLU A 129 -32.95 31.49 -13.20
N GLU A 130 -33.04 32.11 -14.38
CA GLU A 130 -34.21 32.93 -14.76
C GLU A 130 -35.44 32.04 -15.00
N SER A 131 -36.51 32.30 -14.24
CA SER A 131 -37.72 31.49 -14.23
C SER A 131 -38.45 31.45 -15.59
N THR A 132 -38.23 30.42 -16.40
CA THR A 132 -39.15 30.05 -17.48
C THR A 132 -40.08 28.92 -17.01
N LEU A 133 -41.24 29.30 -16.46
CA LEU A 133 -42.49 28.52 -16.45
C LEU A 133 -42.36 26.98 -16.33
N ASN A 134 -41.58 26.49 -15.37
CA ASN A 134 -41.66 25.18 -14.70
C ASN A 134 -40.58 25.17 -13.61
N TYR A 135 -40.92 24.69 -12.40
CA TYR A 135 -39.97 24.62 -11.29
C TYR A 135 -38.92 23.55 -11.61
N ILE A 136 -37.73 23.99 -12.05
CA ILE A 136 -36.52 23.17 -12.20
C ILE A 136 -35.64 23.51 -10.99
N PRO A 137 -35.13 22.52 -10.24
CA PRO A 137 -34.23 22.77 -9.11
C PRO A 137 -32.92 23.45 -9.61
N PRO A 138 -32.27 24.29 -8.79
CA PRO A 138 -31.07 25.03 -9.20
C PRO A 138 -29.96 24.08 -9.69
N THR A 139 -29.25 24.48 -10.75
CA THR A 139 -28.04 23.80 -11.22
C THR A 139 -26.88 24.18 -10.32
N CYS A 140 -26.42 23.22 -9.52
CA CYS A 140 -25.26 23.36 -8.66
C CYS A 140 -24.05 22.81 -9.38
N ALA A 141 -22.95 23.55 -9.34
CA ALA A 141 -21.73 23.18 -10.03
C ALA A 141 -20.48 23.66 -9.30
N PRO A 142 -19.35 22.99 -9.57
CA PRO A 142 -19.26 21.69 -10.22
C PRO A 142 -19.32 20.54 -9.20
N GLU A 143 -19.45 19.31 -9.72
CA GLU A 143 -19.68 18.11 -8.91
C GLU A 143 -18.41 17.47 -8.33
N ASN A 144 -17.22 17.97 -8.69
CA ASN A 144 -15.89 17.71 -8.11
C ASN A 144 -14.94 18.75 -8.71
N TRP A 145 -14.67 19.84 -7.99
CA TRP A 145 -13.88 20.97 -8.51
C TRP A 145 -12.43 21.01 -8.03
N LEU A 146 -12.19 20.46 -6.83
CA LEU A 146 -10.94 20.54 -6.09
C LEU A 146 -11.18 19.73 -4.81
N ASP A 147 -11.21 18.42 -4.92
CA ASP A 147 -11.55 17.55 -3.81
C ASP A 147 -10.35 17.27 -2.90
N CYS A 148 -10.66 17.24 -1.61
CA CYS A 148 -9.78 16.87 -0.53
C CYS A 148 -10.21 15.48 -0.08
N GLU A 149 -9.38 14.48 -0.36
CA GLU A 149 -9.54 13.13 0.18
C GLU A 149 -8.94 13.09 1.58
N ILE A 150 -9.74 12.68 2.56
CA ILE A 150 -9.36 12.54 3.96
C ILE A 150 -9.73 11.14 4.40
N ASP A 151 -8.75 10.34 4.82
CA ASP A 151 -9.02 9.05 5.44
C ASP A 151 -9.31 9.25 6.93
N ALA A 152 -10.57 9.00 7.33
CA ALA A 152 -10.97 9.03 8.71
C ALA A 152 -10.75 7.64 9.32
N GLU A 153 -9.66 7.47 10.04
CA GLU A 153 -9.38 6.22 10.72
C GLU A 153 -10.41 5.99 11.84
N ALA A 154 -10.74 4.72 12.10
CA ALA A 154 -11.29 4.42 13.42
C ALA A 154 -10.26 4.91 14.45
N TYR A 155 -10.69 5.58 15.52
CA TYR A 155 -9.86 5.56 16.72
C TYR A 155 -9.53 4.10 16.96
N GLU A 156 -8.25 3.71 16.88
CA GLU A 156 -7.81 2.48 17.52
C GLU A 156 -8.38 2.58 18.93
N GLU A 157 -9.36 1.74 19.26
CA GLU A 157 -9.78 1.59 20.64
C GLU A 157 -8.48 1.36 21.39
N ALA A 158 -8.01 2.35 22.18
CA ALA A 158 -6.67 2.35 22.73
C ALA A 158 -6.29 0.93 23.15
N MET A 159 -5.41 0.29 22.37
CA MET A 159 -5.08 -1.11 22.55
C MET A 159 -4.22 -1.19 23.80
N ILE A 160 -4.88 -1.24 24.96
CA ILE A 160 -4.23 -1.45 26.24
C ILE A 160 -3.73 -2.89 26.23
N LYS A 161 -2.51 -3.09 25.75
CA LYS A 161 -1.84 -4.38 25.78
C LYS A 161 -1.49 -4.70 27.23
N ILE A 162 -2.27 -5.59 27.83
CA ILE A 162 -2.06 -6.06 29.20
C ILE A 162 -1.21 -7.33 29.17
N GLU A 163 0.08 -7.17 29.46
CA GLU A 163 1.02 -8.29 29.51
C GLU A 163 1.16 -8.80 30.95
N THR A 164 1.10 -10.12 31.11
CA THR A 164 1.26 -10.84 32.37
C THR A 164 2.61 -11.55 32.39
N SER A 165 3.33 -11.44 33.51
CA SER A 165 4.54 -12.24 33.74
C SER A 165 4.52 -12.84 35.14
N TRP A 166 5.14 -14.00 35.27
CA TRP A 166 5.16 -14.82 36.47
C TRP A 166 6.57 -15.34 36.70
N SER A 167 6.98 -15.42 37.97
CA SER A 167 8.22 -16.09 38.35
C SER A 167 8.01 -16.86 39.64
N HIS A 168 8.62 -18.04 39.74
CA HIS A 168 8.71 -18.77 41.00
C HIS A 168 10.14 -19.28 41.19
N THR A 169 10.70 -19.12 42.38
CA THR A 169 12.00 -19.73 42.74
C THR A 169 11.84 -20.52 44.04
N ALA A 170 12.06 -21.84 43.93
CA ALA A 170 12.12 -22.88 44.96
C ALA A 170 10.79 -23.51 45.47
N TYR A 171 10.83 -24.84 45.53
CA TYR A 171 9.79 -25.84 45.80
C TYR A 171 8.88 -25.58 47.03
N GLY A 172 7.55 -25.71 46.83
CA GLY A 172 6.57 -25.95 47.89
C GLY A 172 5.13 -25.62 47.47
N GLU A 173 4.15 -26.49 47.79
CA GLU A 173 2.68 -26.34 47.57
C GLU A 173 2.04 -25.13 48.30
N ASN A 174 2.84 -24.19 48.81
CA ASN A 174 2.42 -23.07 49.64
C ASN A 174 3.15 -21.74 49.30
N SER A 175 3.79 -21.63 48.15
CA SER A 175 4.52 -20.42 47.76
C SER A 175 3.59 -19.33 47.20
N PRO A 176 3.81 -18.05 47.53
CA PRO A 176 3.06 -16.95 46.95
C PRO A 176 3.41 -16.78 45.47
N ILE A 177 2.42 -16.38 44.67
CA ILE A 177 2.55 -16.10 43.24
C ILE A 177 2.54 -14.58 43.05
N GLU A 178 3.44 -14.08 42.21
CA GLU A 178 3.47 -12.70 41.78
C GLU A 178 2.74 -12.53 40.46
N PHE A 179 1.83 -11.56 40.43
CA PHE A 179 1.07 -11.16 39.25
C PHE A 179 1.44 -9.73 38.89
N ILE A 180 1.79 -9.52 37.62
CA ILE A 180 2.17 -8.22 37.08
C ILE A 180 1.19 -7.87 35.96
N VAL A 181 0.63 -6.66 36.02
CA VAL A 181 -0.11 -6.02 34.92
C VAL A 181 0.73 -4.86 34.44
N PHE A 182 1.14 -4.90 33.18
CA PHE A 182 1.66 -3.76 32.46
C PHE A 182 0.59 -3.25 31.50
N ALA A 183 0.43 -1.94 31.36
CA ALA A 183 -0.52 -1.31 30.46
C ALA A 183 0.19 -0.21 29.65
N GLY A 184 0.08 -0.26 28.33
CA GLY A 184 0.60 0.74 27.39
C GLY A 184 -0.51 1.31 26.50
N GLY A 185 -0.28 2.48 25.91
CA GLY A 185 -1.20 3.16 24.99
C GLY A 185 -0.68 4.54 24.61
N THR A 186 -1.34 5.19 23.64
CA THR A 186 -1.02 6.55 23.17
C THR A 186 -1.28 7.61 24.25
N ASN A 187 -2.27 7.39 25.11
CA ASN A 187 -2.56 8.23 26.27
C ASN A 187 -1.83 7.76 27.55
N PRO A 188 -1.42 8.69 28.43
CA PRO A 188 -0.92 8.33 29.76
C PRO A 188 -1.93 7.46 30.53
N ILE A 189 -1.47 6.31 31.02
CA ILE A 189 -2.28 5.42 31.86
C ILE A 189 -2.38 6.02 33.26
N GLU A 190 -3.61 6.26 33.71
CA GLU A 190 -3.88 6.80 35.04
C GLU A 190 -4.02 5.70 36.09
N GLU A 191 -4.65 4.59 35.74
CA GLU A 191 -4.99 3.55 36.72
C GLU A 191 -4.83 2.13 36.15
N THR A 192 -4.24 1.23 36.93
CA THR A 192 -4.17 -0.21 36.63
C THR A 192 -4.66 -1.03 37.83
N ARG A 193 -5.39 -2.11 37.57
CA ARG A 193 -6.01 -2.97 38.58
C ARG A 193 -5.83 -4.45 38.25
N ILE A 194 -5.71 -5.25 39.30
CA ILE A 194 -5.60 -6.71 39.26
C ILE A 194 -6.80 -7.33 39.98
N TYR A 195 -7.49 -8.23 39.31
CA TYR A 195 -8.57 -9.04 39.86
C TYR A 195 -8.20 -10.53 39.80
N LEU A 196 -8.54 -11.25 40.86
CA LEU A 196 -8.44 -12.72 40.93
C LEU A 196 -9.84 -13.29 41.22
N ASN A 197 -10.31 -14.23 40.41
CA ASN A 197 -11.66 -14.80 40.47
C ASN A 197 -12.75 -13.71 40.57
N ASN A 198 -12.61 -12.65 39.77
CA ASN A 198 -13.48 -11.46 39.73
C ASN A 198 -13.46 -10.56 40.99
N GLY A 199 -12.59 -10.80 41.97
CA GLY A 199 -12.37 -9.92 43.12
C GLY A 199 -11.15 -9.01 42.93
N LEU A 200 -11.29 -7.70 43.14
CA LEU A 200 -10.18 -6.75 43.09
C LEU A 200 -9.18 -7.03 44.21
N VAL A 201 -7.94 -7.36 43.87
CA VAL A 201 -6.88 -7.64 44.85
C VAL A 201 -5.87 -6.50 44.98
N LYS A 202 -5.65 -5.72 43.91
CA LYS A 202 -4.74 -4.57 43.93
C LYS A 202 -5.10 -3.54 42.86
N GLY A 203 -4.90 -2.26 43.17
CA GLY A 203 -4.87 -1.16 42.22
C GLY A 203 -3.58 -0.35 42.38
N SER A 204 -3.17 0.33 41.31
CA SER A 204 -2.03 1.23 41.26
C SER A 204 -2.33 2.41 40.34
N ASP A 205 -1.78 3.58 40.67
CA ASP A 205 -1.83 4.74 39.79
C ASP A 205 -0.64 4.61 38.80
N GLY A 206 -0.93 4.61 37.50
CA GLY A 206 0.08 4.46 36.44
C GLY A 206 0.09 3.12 35.69
N GLN A 207 1.06 2.98 34.79
CA GLN A 207 1.17 1.91 33.78
C GLN A 207 1.44 0.51 34.34
N THR A 208 1.86 0.35 35.59
CA THR A 208 2.24 -0.97 36.14
C THR A 208 1.61 -1.21 37.51
N CYS A 209 1.00 -2.39 37.67
CA CYS A 209 0.47 -2.88 38.94
C CYS A 209 1.06 -4.25 39.25
N ILE A 210 1.53 -4.45 40.48
CA ILE A 210 2.14 -5.70 40.94
C ILE A 210 1.43 -6.17 42.21
N TYR A 211 1.05 -7.44 42.24
CA TYR A 211 0.43 -8.07 43.40
C TYR A 211 1.03 -9.45 43.66
N THR A 212 1.50 -9.68 44.89
CA THR A 212 2.04 -10.97 45.33
C THR A 212 1.12 -11.55 46.40
N GLY A 213 0.59 -12.75 46.19
CA GLY A 213 -0.33 -13.40 47.13
C GLY A 213 -0.45 -14.90 46.92
N GLY A 214 -1.20 -15.60 47.78
CA GLY A 214 -1.39 -17.05 47.71
C GLY A 214 -1.33 -17.71 49.10
N PRO A 215 -1.40 -19.05 49.18
CA PRO A 215 -1.37 -19.99 48.06
C PRO A 215 -2.73 -20.11 47.34
N TYR A 216 -2.67 -20.26 46.01
CA TYR A 216 -3.84 -20.44 45.14
C TYR A 216 -3.81 -21.86 44.55
N TYR A 217 -4.98 -22.44 44.30
CA TYR A 217 -5.12 -23.84 43.86
C TYR A 217 -6.27 -23.99 42.86
N GLY A 218 -6.15 -24.93 41.92
CA GLY A 218 -7.15 -25.15 40.87
C GLY A 218 -7.15 -24.07 39.79
N VAL A 219 -8.28 -23.86 39.11
CA VAL A 219 -8.41 -22.82 38.08
C VAL A 219 -8.53 -21.45 38.74
N LEU A 220 -7.57 -20.57 38.49
CA LEU A 220 -7.58 -19.18 38.90
C LEU A 220 -7.87 -18.30 37.68
N ASN A 221 -8.96 -17.55 37.70
CA ASN A 221 -9.23 -16.54 36.68
C ASN A 221 -8.50 -15.26 37.06
N PHE A 222 -7.46 -14.91 36.31
CA PHE A 222 -6.73 -13.68 36.43
C PHE A 222 -7.31 -12.64 35.47
N LYS A 223 -7.52 -11.40 35.95
CA LYS A 223 -7.99 -10.30 35.12
C LYS A 223 -7.22 -9.02 35.42
N GLY A 224 -6.55 -8.48 34.40
CA GLY A 224 -6.00 -7.13 34.42
C GLY A 224 -7.02 -6.13 33.88
N TRP A 225 -7.07 -4.94 34.45
CA TRP A 225 -7.87 -3.81 33.98
C TRP A 225 -7.01 -2.56 34.01
N ALA A 226 -7.15 -1.68 33.02
CA ALA A 226 -6.49 -0.38 33.04
C ALA A 226 -7.42 0.73 32.55
N LYS A 227 -7.06 1.96 32.90
CA LYS A 227 -7.74 3.19 32.49
C LYS A 227 -6.73 4.28 32.15
N ASP A 228 -6.94 4.93 31.02
CA ASP A 228 -6.13 6.06 30.57
C ASP A 228 -6.66 7.42 31.08
N SER A 229 -5.90 8.47 30.76
CA SER A 229 -6.21 9.87 31.11
C SER A 229 -7.42 10.48 30.42
N LEU A 230 -7.95 9.85 29.37
CA LEU A 230 -9.20 10.26 28.72
C LEU A 230 -10.40 9.48 29.26
N GLY A 231 -10.16 8.46 30.08
CA GLY A 231 -11.17 7.66 30.74
C GLY A 231 -11.53 6.36 30.03
N ASN A 232 -10.80 6.01 28.97
CA ASN A 232 -10.95 4.75 28.26
C ASN A 232 -10.46 3.61 29.14
N THR A 233 -11.14 2.47 29.09
CA THR A 233 -10.82 1.31 29.95
C THR A 233 -10.75 0.05 29.11
N ASN A 234 -9.81 -0.84 29.44
CA ASN A 234 -9.70 -2.14 28.78
C ASN A 234 -9.32 -3.22 29.79
N THR A 235 -9.57 -4.47 29.44
CA THR A 235 -9.31 -5.64 30.28
C THR A 235 -8.76 -6.82 29.51
N SER A 236 -7.81 -7.53 30.11
CA SER A 236 -7.37 -8.84 29.65
C SER A 236 -7.67 -9.88 30.73
N GLU A 237 -8.14 -11.04 30.31
CA GLU A 237 -8.47 -12.16 31.19
C GLU A 237 -7.70 -13.41 30.77
N GLU A 238 -7.15 -14.12 31.74
CA GLU A 238 -6.40 -15.35 31.53
C GLU A 238 -6.81 -16.41 32.57
N LYS A 239 -7.01 -17.65 32.11
CA LYS A 239 -7.29 -18.78 33.00
C LYS A 239 -6.00 -19.49 33.32
N ILE A 240 -5.61 -19.44 34.59
CA ILE A 240 -4.38 -20.04 35.08
C ILE A 240 -4.72 -21.35 35.78
N LEU A 241 -4.20 -22.45 35.25
CA LEU A 241 -4.30 -23.77 35.87
C LEU A 241 -3.20 -23.91 36.93
N LEU A 242 -3.58 -23.88 38.20
CA LEU A 242 -2.67 -24.04 39.33
C LEU A 242 -2.81 -25.45 39.95
N PRO A 243 -1.76 -25.97 40.61
CA PRO A 243 -1.81 -27.27 41.28
C PRO A 243 -3.03 -27.37 42.21
N ILE A 244 -3.74 -28.49 42.19
CA ILE A 244 -4.99 -28.65 42.93
C ILE A 244 -4.67 -29.01 44.39
N LYS A 245 -5.33 -28.33 45.35
CA LYS A 245 -5.24 -28.69 46.78
C LYS A 245 -6.01 -29.99 47.00
N GLN A 246 -5.35 -31.02 47.53
CA GLN A 246 -6.07 -32.19 48.04
C GLN A 246 -6.90 -31.75 49.26
N MET A 247 -8.24 -31.69 49.15
CA MET A 247 -9.11 -31.44 50.32
C MET A 247 -10.48 -32.13 50.26
N GLU A 248 -10.86 -32.63 51.44
CA GLU A 248 -11.97 -33.50 51.83
C GLU A 248 -13.38 -32.94 51.58
N ILE A 249 -14.33 -33.84 51.32
CA ILE A 249 -15.74 -33.57 50.99
C ILE A 249 -16.59 -33.38 52.27
N PRO A 250 -17.45 -32.35 52.33
CA PRO A 250 -18.74 -32.45 52.99
C PRO A 250 -19.94 -32.29 52.02
N ASN A 251 -20.92 -33.18 52.22
CA ASN A 251 -22.21 -33.34 51.54
C ASN A 251 -23.02 -32.05 51.29
N ALA A 252 -23.76 -31.98 50.17
CA ALA A 252 -25.20 -32.34 50.11
C ALA A 252 -25.97 -31.66 48.94
N THR A 253 -26.56 -32.51 48.08
CA THR A 253 -27.92 -32.49 47.47
C THR A 253 -28.53 -31.23 46.84
N GLN A 254 -28.98 -31.34 45.57
CA GLN A 254 -30.41 -31.19 45.21
C GLN A 254 -30.75 -31.71 43.78
N GLU A 255 -31.96 -32.30 43.67
CA GLU A 255 -32.57 -33.04 42.55
C GLU A 255 -33.18 -32.17 41.42
N ILE A 256 -33.38 -32.76 40.22
CA ILE A 256 -34.32 -32.27 39.19
C ILE A 256 -35.16 -33.45 38.63
N GLN A 257 -36.45 -33.20 38.37
CA GLN A 257 -37.54 -34.12 37.96
C GLN A 257 -37.68 -34.28 36.41
N PRO A 258 -38.39 -35.32 35.90
CA PRO A 258 -38.32 -35.76 34.48
C PRO A 258 -39.48 -35.33 33.56
N ILE A 259 -39.29 -35.45 32.24
CA ILE A 259 -40.29 -35.22 31.16
C ILE A 259 -40.59 -36.56 30.41
N PRO A 260 -41.83 -36.83 29.93
CA PRO A 260 -42.28 -38.17 29.53
C PRO A 260 -42.25 -38.52 28.02
N LYS A 261 -42.27 -39.84 27.77
CA LYS A 261 -42.16 -40.67 26.55
C LYS A 261 -43.26 -40.52 25.47
N GLY A 262 -42.88 -40.82 24.21
CA GLY A 262 -43.77 -41.19 23.09
C GLY A 262 -43.07 -42.19 22.12
N ALA A 263 -43.79 -43.23 21.68
CA ALA A 263 -43.31 -44.51 21.14
C ALA A 263 -43.12 -44.61 19.61
N PHE A 264 -42.27 -45.54 19.14
CA PHE A 264 -42.42 -46.36 17.91
C PHE A 264 -41.72 -47.72 18.09
N ASP A 265 -42.34 -48.81 17.62
CA ASP A 265 -41.86 -50.21 17.69
C ASP A 265 -40.50 -50.39 17.01
N VAL A 266 -39.48 -50.75 17.79
CA VAL A 266 -38.19 -51.27 17.33
C VAL A 266 -37.96 -52.57 18.11
N ALA A 267 -37.43 -53.60 17.46
CA ALA A 267 -37.14 -54.84 18.17
C ALA A 267 -35.93 -54.63 19.08
N ASP A 268 -36.03 -55.08 20.32
CA ASP A 268 -34.94 -55.21 21.31
C ASP A 268 -34.65 -56.72 21.41
N GLY A 269 -33.48 -57.12 20.94
CA GLY A 269 -33.14 -58.51 20.61
C GLY A 269 -32.76 -59.36 21.82
N ASP A 270 -32.11 -58.75 22.81
CA ASP A 270 -31.67 -59.38 24.05
C ASP A 270 -32.51 -58.95 25.28
N MET A 271 -33.47 -58.04 25.07
CA MET A 271 -34.48 -57.59 26.02
C MET A 271 -33.89 -56.82 27.21
N ASP A 272 -32.83 -56.05 26.98
CA ASP A 272 -32.19 -55.21 27.99
C ASP A 272 -32.81 -53.79 28.12
N GLY A 273 -33.75 -53.46 27.23
CA GLY A 273 -34.47 -52.20 27.22
C GLY A 273 -33.94 -51.16 26.22
N VAL A 274 -32.86 -51.47 25.49
CA VAL A 274 -32.33 -50.67 24.37
C VAL A 274 -32.69 -51.35 23.05
N MET A 275 -33.04 -50.55 22.05
CA MET A 275 -33.51 -51.07 20.77
C MET A 275 -32.31 -51.55 19.94
N ASN A 276 -32.43 -52.66 19.19
CA ASN A 276 -31.34 -53.21 18.37
C ASN A 276 -30.65 -52.21 17.41
N ALA A 277 -31.32 -51.12 17.04
CA ALA A 277 -30.75 -50.08 16.18
C ALA A 277 -29.80 -49.13 16.93
N ASP A 278 -29.99 -48.99 18.24
CA ASP A 278 -29.27 -48.10 19.15
C ASP A 278 -28.46 -48.90 20.19
N ASP A 279 -28.46 -50.23 20.08
CA ASP A 279 -27.81 -51.18 20.98
C ASP A 279 -26.44 -51.60 20.41
N GLU A 280 -25.39 -51.09 21.04
CA GLU A 280 -24.00 -51.40 20.72
C GLU A 280 -23.56 -52.77 21.28
N CYS A 281 -24.34 -53.36 22.20
CA CYS A 281 -24.06 -54.60 22.91
C CYS A 281 -25.20 -55.63 22.76
N PRO A 282 -25.42 -56.19 21.54
CA PRO A 282 -26.63 -56.96 21.17
C PRO A 282 -26.79 -58.35 21.78
N ASN A 283 -26.03 -58.68 22.83
CA ASN A 283 -26.12 -59.94 23.58
C ASN A 283 -26.00 -59.71 25.09
N THR A 284 -26.35 -58.53 25.58
CA THR A 284 -26.43 -58.22 27.00
C THR A 284 -27.36 -59.24 27.67
N PRO A 285 -26.98 -59.83 28.81
CA PRO A 285 -27.84 -60.79 29.49
C PRO A 285 -29.19 -60.16 29.87
N LYS A 286 -30.28 -60.83 29.49
CA LYS A 286 -31.65 -60.43 29.82
C LYS A 286 -31.83 -60.01 31.28
N ASP A 287 -32.55 -58.90 31.50
CA ASP A 287 -32.78 -58.24 32.79
C ASP A 287 -31.52 -57.56 33.42
N SER A 288 -30.44 -57.39 32.65
CA SER A 288 -29.30 -56.55 33.07
C SER A 288 -29.67 -55.06 32.98
N GLU A 289 -29.20 -54.27 33.94
CA GLU A 289 -29.26 -52.81 33.83
C GLU A 289 -28.11 -52.33 32.93
N VAL A 290 -28.44 -51.56 31.90
CA VAL A 290 -27.51 -51.06 30.87
C VAL A 290 -27.57 -49.54 30.76
N TYR A 291 -26.55 -48.96 30.15
CA TYR A 291 -26.56 -47.55 29.76
C TYR A 291 -27.42 -47.31 28.51
N GLU A 292 -27.55 -46.05 28.11
CA GLU A 292 -28.39 -45.63 26.98
C GLU A 292 -28.02 -46.26 25.63
N ASN A 293 -26.79 -46.78 25.49
CA ASN A 293 -26.27 -47.44 24.30
C ASN A 293 -26.37 -48.98 24.33
N GLY A 294 -27.08 -49.57 25.30
CA GLY A 294 -27.29 -51.03 25.42
C GLY A 294 -26.12 -51.78 26.07
N CYS A 295 -24.99 -51.11 26.30
CA CYS A 295 -23.86 -51.72 26.99
C CYS A 295 -23.97 -51.56 28.52
N ARG A 296 -23.56 -52.61 29.23
CA ARG A 296 -23.42 -52.66 30.69
C ARG A 296 -22.18 -51.91 31.16
N CYS A 297 -21.13 -51.83 30.34
CA CYS A 297 -19.87 -51.16 30.63
C CYS A 297 -19.68 -49.92 29.74
N LYS A 298 -19.21 -48.82 30.33
CA LYS A 298 -18.88 -47.57 29.63
C LYS A 298 -17.48 -47.13 30.01
N ASP A 299 -16.63 -46.95 29.01
CA ASP A 299 -15.25 -46.52 29.16
C ASP A 299 -15.05 -45.13 28.52
N SER A 300 -14.37 -44.25 29.24
CA SER A 300 -14.02 -42.89 28.78
C SER A 300 -12.61 -42.79 28.19
N GLY A 301 -11.81 -43.87 28.24
CA GLY A 301 -10.48 -43.95 27.63
C GLY A 301 -9.94 -45.38 27.59
N ASN A 302 -10.03 -46.04 26.43
CA ASN A 302 -9.60 -47.43 26.23
C ASN A 302 -8.13 -47.54 25.74
N SER A 303 -7.29 -46.54 26.05
CA SER A 303 -5.90 -46.44 25.60
C SER A 303 -4.99 -45.92 26.71
N TYR A 304 -3.86 -46.59 26.90
CA TYR A 304 -2.84 -46.33 27.92
C TYR A 304 -2.24 -44.91 27.95
N TYR A 305 -2.50 -44.09 26.92
CA TYR A 305 -2.00 -42.72 26.79
C TYR A 305 -3.07 -41.65 27.08
N ILE A 306 -4.30 -42.05 27.40
CA ILE A 306 -5.40 -41.17 27.79
C ILE A 306 -5.91 -41.65 29.15
N PRO A 307 -6.06 -40.78 30.15
CA PRO A 307 -6.63 -41.19 31.43
C PRO A 307 -8.12 -41.50 31.24
N GLY A 308 -8.48 -42.76 31.49
CA GLY A 308 -9.82 -43.27 31.36
C GLY A 308 -10.46 -43.58 32.72
N THR A 309 -11.78 -43.69 32.70
CA THR A 309 -12.55 -44.34 33.75
C THR A 309 -13.56 -45.26 33.09
N ALA A 310 -13.46 -46.53 33.41
CA ALA A 310 -14.43 -47.54 33.01
C ALA A 310 -15.46 -47.72 34.13
N THR A 311 -16.73 -47.83 33.78
CA THR A 311 -17.83 -47.95 34.74
C THR A 311 -18.83 -49.01 34.29
N ILE A 312 -19.53 -49.63 35.23
CA ILE A 312 -20.56 -50.64 34.97
C ILE A 312 -21.92 -50.22 35.56
N ALA A 313 -23.00 -50.39 34.80
CA ALA A 313 -24.35 -50.04 35.24
C ALA A 313 -24.86 -50.97 36.38
N PRO A 314 -25.71 -50.48 37.30
CA PRO A 314 -26.33 -49.15 37.33
C PRO A 314 -25.46 -48.07 38.00
N SER A 315 -24.34 -48.45 38.65
CA SER A 315 -23.35 -47.53 39.21
C SER A 315 -22.24 -48.32 39.93
N SER A 316 -21.16 -48.66 39.23
CA SER A 316 -19.89 -48.81 39.92
C SER A 316 -19.40 -47.43 40.35
N ASP A 317 -18.84 -47.34 41.56
CA ASP A 317 -18.12 -46.16 42.02
C ASP A 317 -16.97 -45.86 41.03
N PRO A 318 -17.00 -44.73 40.31
CA PRO A 318 -15.99 -44.38 39.32
C PRO A 318 -14.57 -44.34 39.90
N SER A 319 -14.44 -44.07 41.20
CA SER A 319 -13.15 -43.98 41.89
C SER A 319 -12.39 -45.30 42.01
N LEU A 320 -13.07 -46.44 41.76
CA LEU A 320 -12.48 -47.78 41.86
C LEU A 320 -12.03 -48.35 40.51
N SER A 321 -12.28 -47.62 39.42
CA SER A 321 -12.07 -48.06 38.04
C SER A 321 -11.62 -46.91 37.12
N THR A 322 -10.97 -45.91 37.71
CA THR A 322 -10.19 -44.89 37.02
C THR A 322 -8.76 -45.38 36.85
N ASP A 323 -8.18 -45.11 35.69
CA ASP A 323 -6.79 -45.40 35.39
C ASP A 323 -5.85 -44.73 36.39
N TYR A 324 -4.83 -45.46 36.82
CA TYR A 324 -3.87 -44.90 37.78
C TYR A 324 -2.49 -45.50 37.64
N CYS A 325 -1.50 -44.68 37.95
CA CYS A 325 -0.11 -45.12 37.99
C CYS A 325 0.15 -45.92 39.27
N THR A 326 0.49 -47.21 39.12
CA THR A 326 0.91 -48.06 40.24
C THR A 326 2.31 -47.72 40.76
N ASN A 327 3.13 -47.13 39.90
CA ASN A 327 4.43 -46.53 40.18
C ASN A 327 4.83 -45.68 38.98
N ASP A 328 5.99 -45.04 39.08
CA ASP A 328 6.53 -44.15 38.06
C ASP A 328 6.55 -44.74 36.65
N ASN A 329 6.63 -46.07 36.47
CA ASN A 329 6.73 -46.70 35.15
C ASN A 329 5.65 -47.75 34.87
N ALA A 330 4.54 -47.76 35.61
CA ALA A 330 3.48 -48.74 35.37
C ALA A 330 2.08 -48.19 35.61
N LEU A 331 1.28 -48.20 34.55
CA LEU A 331 -0.13 -47.87 34.53
C LEU A 331 -0.98 -49.09 34.88
N MET A 332 -1.99 -48.91 35.72
CA MET A 332 -3.13 -49.81 35.83
C MET A 332 -4.25 -49.18 35.02
N GLU A 333 -4.60 -49.81 33.90
CA GLU A 333 -5.65 -49.35 33.01
C GLU A 333 -6.91 -50.20 33.24
N TYR A 334 -8.03 -49.53 33.51
CA TYR A 334 -9.34 -50.11 33.62
C TYR A 334 -10.11 -49.84 32.34
N PHE A 335 -10.62 -50.91 31.73
CA PHE A 335 -11.28 -50.80 30.44
C PHE A 335 -12.46 -51.75 30.34
N CYS A 336 -13.33 -51.50 29.36
CA CYS A 336 -14.41 -52.43 29.01
C CYS A 336 -13.89 -53.47 28.01
N ASN A 337 -13.89 -54.75 28.40
CA ASN A 337 -13.45 -55.82 27.51
C ASN A 337 -14.53 -56.22 26.49
N ASP A 338 -14.16 -57.08 25.52
CA ASP A 338 -15.04 -57.57 24.44
C ASP A 338 -16.30 -58.32 24.90
N LYS A 339 -16.47 -58.55 26.21
CA LYS A 339 -17.66 -59.17 26.81
C LYS A 339 -18.50 -58.17 27.60
N ASP A 340 -18.24 -56.89 27.43
CA ASP A 340 -18.96 -55.80 28.09
C ASP A 340 -18.86 -55.89 29.64
N GLN A 341 -17.65 -56.23 30.08
CA GLN A 341 -17.30 -56.34 31.49
C GLN A 341 -16.11 -55.44 31.79
N LEU A 342 -16.13 -54.83 32.98
CA LEU A 342 -14.99 -54.12 33.52
C LEU A 342 -13.82 -55.10 33.70
N ASP A 343 -12.69 -54.80 33.08
CA ASP A 343 -11.44 -55.53 33.19
C ASP A 343 -10.30 -54.57 33.57
N VAL A 344 -9.16 -55.14 33.95
CA VAL A 344 -8.00 -54.36 34.37
C VAL A 344 -6.69 -55.00 33.88
N ILE A 345 -5.83 -54.18 33.29
CA ILE A 345 -4.51 -54.60 32.83
C ILE A 345 -3.41 -53.71 33.39
N LYS A 346 -2.28 -54.33 33.73
CA LYS A 346 -1.07 -53.60 34.14
C LYS A 346 -0.15 -53.42 32.95
N ILE A 347 0.16 -52.16 32.65
CA ILE A 347 0.92 -51.73 31.48
C ILE A 347 2.20 -51.07 31.95
N TYR A 348 3.30 -51.37 31.26
CA TYR A 348 4.58 -50.75 31.55
C TYR A 348 4.75 -49.49 30.69
N CYS A 349 4.91 -48.34 31.34
CA CYS A 349 5.12 -47.04 30.69
C CYS A 349 6.62 -46.74 30.65
N PRO A 350 7.30 -46.82 29.48
CA PRO A 350 8.75 -46.71 29.40
C PRO A 350 9.30 -45.32 29.77
N ASN A 351 8.52 -44.27 29.51
CA ASN A 351 8.87 -42.86 29.72
C ASN A 351 8.23 -42.26 30.98
N GLY A 352 7.63 -43.11 31.81
CA GLY A 352 6.93 -42.69 33.01
C GLY A 352 5.41 -42.72 32.88
N CYS A 353 4.74 -42.77 34.03
CA CYS A 353 3.30 -42.74 34.19
C CYS A 353 2.95 -41.56 35.08
N PHE A 354 2.04 -40.71 34.65
CA PHE A 354 1.56 -39.56 35.42
C PHE A 354 0.03 -39.50 35.34
N GLU A 355 -0.65 -39.32 36.48
CA GLU A 355 -2.13 -39.18 36.53
C GLU A 355 -2.94 -40.22 35.73
N GLY A 356 -2.48 -41.48 35.69
CA GLY A 356 -3.23 -42.55 35.01
C GLY A 356 -3.02 -42.62 33.50
N LEU A 357 -1.93 -42.07 32.96
CA LEU A 357 -1.52 -42.24 31.56
C LEU A 357 0.00 -42.44 31.43
N CYS A 358 0.44 -43.09 30.35
CA CYS A 358 1.86 -43.17 29.97
C CYS A 358 2.34 -41.87 29.28
N ILE A 359 3.51 -41.35 29.66
CA ILE A 359 4.07 -40.07 29.15
C ILE A 359 4.72 -40.24 27.76
N CYS A 360 4.59 -39.23 26.89
CA CYS A 360 5.37 -39.09 25.66
C CYS A 360 5.72 -37.61 25.42
N ASP A 361 7.02 -37.29 25.26
CA ASP A 361 7.50 -35.91 25.09
C ASP A 361 7.75 -35.59 23.62
N ASP A 362 7.00 -34.61 23.10
CA ASP A 362 7.08 -34.09 21.74
C ASP A 362 7.37 -32.58 21.78
N SER A 363 8.48 -32.11 21.19
CA SER A 363 8.98 -30.74 21.45
C SER A 363 8.31 -29.64 20.63
N ASP A 364 7.53 -29.99 19.62
CA ASP A 364 6.80 -29.05 18.74
C ASP A 364 5.27 -29.06 18.98
N GLY A 365 4.77 -29.98 19.81
CA GLY A 365 3.36 -30.09 20.15
C GLY A 365 2.55 -31.06 19.27
N GLY A 366 3.20 -31.91 18.47
CA GLY A 366 2.53 -32.93 17.66
C GLY A 366 2.99 -32.88 16.21
N LYS A 367 2.06 -32.87 15.24
CA LYS A 367 2.44 -32.66 13.84
C LYS A 367 2.62 -31.16 13.60
N ASN A 368 3.84 -30.68 13.42
CA ASN A 368 4.12 -29.31 13.03
C ASN A 368 5.27 -29.24 12.01
N TYR A 369 4.92 -29.23 10.74
CA TYR A 369 5.90 -29.31 9.66
C TYR A 369 6.81 -28.07 9.58
N PHE A 370 6.43 -26.93 10.18
CA PHE A 370 7.15 -25.66 10.07
C PHE A 370 8.01 -25.34 11.31
N LYS A 371 7.91 -26.15 12.36
CA LYS A 371 8.72 -26.02 13.57
C LYS A 371 9.43 -27.34 13.84
N LYS A 372 10.76 -27.30 13.84
CA LYS A 372 11.57 -28.47 14.14
C LYS A 372 11.22 -29.08 15.50
N GLY A 373 10.73 -30.30 15.47
CA GLY A 373 10.39 -31.16 16.59
C GLY A 373 11.43 -32.21 16.92
N SER A 374 11.20 -32.86 18.05
CA SER A 374 12.01 -33.94 18.58
C SER A 374 11.19 -34.78 19.54
N LEU A 375 11.19 -36.07 19.23
CA LEU A 375 10.56 -37.12 19.98
C LEU A 375 11.61 -37.84 20.84
N ILE A 376 11.40 -37.90 22.15
CA ILE A 376 12.28 -38.64 23.07
C ILE A 376 11.64 -40.00 23.41
N VAL A 377 12.35 -41.09 23.09
CA VAL A 377 11.93 -42.47 23.40
C VAL A 377 12.98 -43.14 24.28
N GLU A 378 12.65 -43.47 25.53
CA GLU A 378 13.53 -44.24 26.38
C GLU A 378 13.23 -45.74 26.26
N ARG A 379 14.26 -46.57 26.03
CA ARG A 379 14.14 -48.03 26.02
C ARG A 379 14.99 -48.69 27.12
N PRO A 380 14.47 -49.72 27.80
CA PRO A 380 15.31 -50.58 28.64
C PRO A 380 16.31 -51.34 27.76
N ALA A 381 17.60 -51.32 28.09
CA ALA A 381 18.56 -52.23 27.49
C ALA A 381 18.30 -53.66 28.00
N ASP A 382 18.19 -54.65 27.10
CA ASP A 382 17.92 -56.08 27.38
C ASP A 382 19.05 -56.81 28.15
N ILE A 383 19.60 -56.24 29.22
CA ILE A 383 20.68 -56.86 30.01
C ILE A 383 20.46 -56.64 31.52
N PHE A 384 19.98 -57.69 32.20
CA PHE A 384 20.08 -57.82 33.67
C PHE A 384 21.56 -57.87 34.10
N PRO A 385 21.99 -57.25 35.22
CA PRO A 385 21.19 -56.97 36.43
C PRO A 385 21.18 -55.48 36.86
N LYS A 386 21.18 -54.52 35.92
CA LYS A 386 20.86 -53.11 36.20
C LYS A 386 20.34 -52.44 34.92
N PRO A 387 19.11 -51.92 34.88
CA PRO A 387 18.65 -51.17 33.71
C PRO A 387 19.41 -49.85 33.64
N SER A 388 20.27 -49.70 32.64
CA SER A 388 20.71 -48.38 32.19
C SER A 388 19.70 -47.92 31.14
N LEU A 389 19.07 -46.76 31.37
CA LEU A 389 18.18 -46.10 30.41
C LEU A 389 19.01 -45.67 29.19
N VAL A 390 18.58 -46.08 27.99
CA VAL A 390 19.11 -45.56 26.73
C VAL A 390 18.04 -44.64 26.17
N SER A 391 18.30 -43.33 26.19
CA SER A 391 17.45 -42.32 25.57
C SER A 391 17.74 -42.28 24.06
N LEU A 392 16.72 -42.55 23.24
CA LEU A 392 16.76 -42.42 21.78
C LEU A 392 15.94 -41.19 21.39
N THR A 393 16.62 -40.13 20.99
CA THR A 393 15.98 -38.94 20.41
C THR A 393 15.81 -39.15 18.90
N ARG A 394 14.60 -38.92 18.40
CA ARG A 394 14.32 -38.79 16.96
C ARG A 394 13.93 -37.35 16.71
N THR A 395 14.61 -36.70 15.78
CA THR A 395 14.42 -35.29 15.46
C THR A 395 14.00 -35.19 14.02
N ASP A 396 13.16 -34.20 13.72
CA ASP A 396 12.72 -33.96 12.36
C ASP A 396 13.89 -33.68 11.43
N VAL A 397 13.78 -34.24 10.23
CA VAL A 397 14.90 -34.27 9.29
C VAL A 397 14.41 -34.15 7.87
N CYS A 398 15.03 -33.24 7.13
CA CYS A 398 14.87 -33.17 5.69
C CYS A 398 15.58 -34.37 5.05
N LEU A 399 14.83 -35.21 4.34
CA LEU A 399 15.35 -36.35 3.59
C LEU A 399 15.93 -35.91 2.25
N SER A 400 15.39 -34.82 1.70
CA SER A 400 15.83 -34.11 0.51
C SER A 400 15.51 -32.62 0.67
N ASP A 401 15.82 -31.81 -0.33
CA ASP A 401 15.53 -30.36 -0.30
C ASP A 401 14.02 -30.05 -0.32
N THR A 402 13.14 -31.04 -0.51
CA THR A 402 11.68 -30.87 -0.54
C THR A 402 10.91 -31.91 0.30
N GLU A 403 11.57 -32.87 0.96
CA GLU A 403 10.88 -33.89 1.75
C GLU A 403 11.28 -33.80 3.23
N LEU A 404 10.29 -33.60 4.12
CA LEU A 404 10.45 -33.61 5.56
C LEU A 404 9.99 -34.94 6.14
N ARG A 405 10.83 -35.55 6.99
CA ARG A 405 10.40 -36.61 7.90
C ARG A 405 10.14 -36.02 9.28
N GLU A 406 8.86 -35.98 9.61
CA GLU A 406 8.30 -35.49 10.87
C GLU A 406 8.13 -36.64 11.86
N TYR A 407 8.68 -36.52 13.07
CA TYR A 407 8.51 -37.45 14.19
C TYR A 407 7.63 -36.81 15.26
N TYR A 408 6.48 -37.41 15.50
CA TYR A 408 5.48 -36.86 16.42
C TYR A 408 4.75 -37.95 17.21
N CYS A 409 4.01 -37.54 18.23
CA CYS A 409 3.17 -38.42 19.04
C CYS A 409 1.71 -38.46 18.54
N MET A 410 1.12 -39.66 18.49
CA MET A 410 -0.34 -39.86 18.31
C MET A 410 -0.90 -40.78 19.40
N LEU A 411 -2.23 -40.93 19.42
CA LEU A 411 -3.01 -41.79 20.34
C LEU A 411 -2.51 -43.25 20.49
N ASN A 412 -1.66 -43.73 19.56
CA ASN A 412 -1.09 -45.09 19.55
C ASN A 412 0.44 -45.11 19.79
N GLY A 413 1.02 -44.01 20.28
CA GLY A 413 2.44 -43.87 20.60
C GLY A 413 3.26 -43.14 19.54
N PRO A 414 4.61 -43.21 19.63
CA PRO A 414 5.52 -42.47 18.76
C PRO A 414 5.43 -42.95 17.30
N THR A 415 5.24 -42.01 16.38
CA THR A 415 5.12 -42.30 14.95
C THR A 415 5.91 -41.29 14.12
N ASN A 416 5.84 -41.42 12.80
CA ASN A 416 6.38 -40.43 11.88
C ASN A 416 5.54 -40.37 10.60
N THR A 417 5.61 -39.25 9.90
CA THR A 417 5.10 -39.09 8.55
C THR A 417 6.21 -38.56 7.65
N THR A 418 6.05 -38.69 6.35
CA THR A 418 6.91 -38.00 5.38
C THR A 418 6.00 -37.11 4.55
N VAL A 419 6.31 -35.82 4.51
CA VAL A 419 5.54 -34.79 3.82
C VAL A 419 6.43 -34.11 2.78
N GLU A 420 5.82 -33.76 1.65
CA GLU A 420 6.46 -32.97 0.61
C GLU A 420 6.23 -31.48 0.94
N CYS A 421 7.32 -30.75 1.21
CA CYS A 421 7.30 -29.33 1.52
C CYS A 421 7.24 -28.52 0.23
N GLU A 422 6.16 -27.75 0.07
CA GLU A 422 5.88 -26.96 -1.14
C GLU A 422 7.01 -25.97 -1.50
N PHE A 423 7.59 -25.29 -0.50
CA PHE A 423 8.63 -24.27 -0.69
C PHE A 423 10.02 -24.72 -0.27
N GLY A 424 10.20 -26.03 -0.10
CA GLY A 424 11.45 -26.66 0.31
C GLY A 424 11.53 -26.99 1.80
N CYS A 425 12.56 -27.75 2.17
CA CYS A 425 12.84 -28.23 3.51
C CYS A 425 14.25 -27.82 3.92
N THR A 426 14.39 -27.21 5.10
CA THR A 426 15.70 -26.91 5.68
C THR A 426 15.71 -27.12 7.19
N GLU A 427 16.86 -27.54 7.73
CA GLU A 427 17.08 -27.76 9.16
C GLU A 427 16.12 -28.73 9.87
N GLY A 428 15.34 -29.53 9.13
CA GLY A 428 14.33 -30.42 9.71
C GLY A 428 12.98 -29.76 9.90
N ARG A 429 12.62 -28.82 9.02
CA ARG A 429 11.27 -28.23 8.90
C ARG A 429 11.03 -27.80 7.45
N CYS A 430 9.77 -27.74 7.05
CA CYS A 430 9.33 -27.09 5.81
C CYS A 430 9.56 -25.57 5.90
N ILE A 431 9.83 -24.96 4.76
CA ILE A 431 9.97 -23.52 4.61
C ILE A 431 8.55 -22.92 4.48
N CYS A 432 8.20 -22.05 5.40
CA CYS A 432 7.04 -21.17 5.33
C CYS A 432 7.39 -19.89 6.07
N TYR A 433 8.12 -19.01 5.39
CA TYR A 433 8.41 -17.69 5.91
C TYR A 433 8.52 -16.74 4.72
N ASP A 434 8.17 -15.49 5.01
CA ASP A 434 8.42 -14.37 4.13
C ASP A 434 9.68 -13.62 4.57
N SER A 435 10.47 -13.17 3.61
CA SER A 435 11.82 -12.66 3.85
C SER A 435 11.87 -11.27 4.49
N ASP A 436 10.77 -10.52 4.42
CA ASP A 436 10.52 -9.20 5.02
C ASP A 436 9.56 -9.26 6.23
N ILE A 437 9.12 -10.47 6.60
CA ILE A 437 8.35 -10.80 7.82
C ILE A 437 6.88 -10.39 7.73
N GLY A 438 6.13 -11.10 6.88
CA GLY A 438 4.68 -10.94 6.72
C GLY A 438 4.37 -9.63 5.99
N TYR A 439 3.15 -9.11 6.15
CA TYR A 439 2.70 -7.89 5.46
C TYR A 439 3.62 -6.67 5.69
N ASN A 440 4.58 -6.45 4.80
CA ASN A 440 5.59 -5.41 4.93
C ASN A 440 5.86 -4.70 3.60
N THR A 441 5.08 -3.65 3.36
CA THR A 441 5.11 -2.93 2.08
C THR A 441 6.39 -2.13 1.82
N GLY A 442 7.24 -1.91 2.83
CA GLY A 442 8.45 -1.07 2.73
C GLY A 442 9.74 -1.85 2.40
N VAL A 443 9.70 -3.17 2.35
CA VAL A 443 10.85 -4.03 2.07
C VAL A 443 10.42 -5.07 1.05
N LYS A 444 11.27 -5.38 0.07
CA LYS A 444 10.92 -6.42 -0.91
C LYS A 444 10.91 -7.79 -0.23
N GLY A 445 9.73 -8.40 -0.14
CA GLY A 445 9.45 -9.73 0.36
C GLY A 445 9.62 -10.84 -0.68
N LYS A 446 9.72 -12.06 -0.16
CA LYS A 446 9.78 -13.29 -0.95
C LYS A 446 9.43 -14.48 -0.08
N VAL A 447 8.44 -15.24 -0.54
CA VAL A 447 8.00 -16.47 0.10
C VAL A 447 8.99 -17.61 -0.18
N GLY A 448 9.83 -17.92 0.80
CA GLY A 448 10.69 -19.11 0.79
C GLY A 448 11.38 -19.44 -0.54
N GLY A 449 11.38 -20.72 -0.90
CA GLY A 449 11.93 -21.22 -2.17
C GLY A 449 11.03 -21.03 -3.40
N SER A 450 9.96 -20.22 -3.32
CA SER A 450 8.96 -20.06 -4.38
C SER A 450 9.35 -19.05 -5.47
N ASP A 451 8.46 -18.84 -6.44
CA ASP A 451 8.47 -17.74 -7.40
C ASP A 451 7.62 -16.54 -6.96
N LYS A 452 7.04 -16.57 -5.76
CA LYS A 452 6.25 -15.50 -5.15
C LYS A 452 7.17 -14.52 -4.45
N GLU A 453 7.46 -13.44 -5.14
CA GLU A 453 8.30 -12.32 -4.70
C GLU A 453 7.53 -11.04 -4.94
N ASP A 454 7.68 -10.09 -4.03
CA ASP A 454 7.02 -8.80 -4.12
C ASP A 454 7.44 -8.05 -5.38
N TYR A 455 6.47 -7.40 -6.00
CA TYR A 455 6.72 -6.63 -7.20
C TYR A 455 5.77 -5.44 -7.34
N CYS A 456 6.30 -4.39 -7.93
CA CYS A 456 5.49 -3.24 -8.31
C CYS A 456 4.76 -3.57 -9.61
N LYS A 457 3.43 -3.57 -9.53
CA LYS A 457 2.56 -3.71 -10.70
C LYS A 457 2.56 -2.44 -11.54
N ASP A 458 2.66 -1.29 -10.88
CA ASP A 458 2.87 0.04 -11.43
C ASP A 458 3.54 0.93 -10.36
N GLU A 459 3.76 2.21 -10.65
CA GLU A 459 4.43 3.15 -9.74
C GLU A 459 3.75 3.37 -8.40
N LYS A 460 2.48 3.01 -8.21
CA LYS A 460 1.81 3.16 -6.92
C LYS A 460 1.24 1.86 -6.39
N THR A 461 1.31 0.77 -7.13
CA THR A 461 0.70 -0.49 -6.74
C THR A 461 1.76 -1.55 -6.47
N LEU A 462 1.92 -1.91 -5.21
CA LEU A 462 2.70 -3.05 -4.76
C LEU A 462 1.81 -4.30 -4.71
N VAL A 463 2.27 -5.39 -5.31
CA VAL A 463 1.76 -6.72 -5.03
C VAL A 463 2.72 -7.34 -4.02
N GLU A 464 2.21 -7.59 -2.82
CA GLU A 464 2.94 -8.12 -1.67
C GLU A 464 2.45 -9.54 -1.38
N TYR A 465 3.37 -10.43 -1.01
CA TYR A 465 3.11 -11.84 -0.75
C TYR A 465 3.52 -12.27 0.66
N ASP A 466 2.59 -12.25 1.62
CA ASP A 466 2.84 -12.77 2.96
C ASP A 466 2.46 -14.25 3.14
N VAL A 467 2.89 -14.80 4.29
CA VAL A 467 2.59 -16.18 4.70
C VAL A 467 2.13 -16.32 6.13
N GLU A 468 1.22 -17.27 6.34
CA GLU A 468 0.84 -17.81 7.64
C GLU A 468 0.97 -19.35 7.63
N ASP A 469 1.31 -19.97 8.77
CA ASP A 469 1.30 -21.43 8.92
C ASP A 469 0.19 -21.92 9.85
N ASP A 470 -0.50 -22.99 9.47
CA ASP A 470 -1.51 -23.68 10.31
C ASP A 470 -0.97 -24.99 10.90
N TRP A 471 0.36 -25.08 11.03
CA TRP A 471 1.17 -26.24 11.44
C TRP A 471 1.25 -27.38 10.41
N GLU A 472 0.27 -27.53 9.51
CA GLU A 472 0.27 -28.57 8.48
C GLU A 472 0.36 -28.03 7.04
N LYS A 473 0.04 -26.75 6.82
CA LYS A 473 0.13 -26.05 5.54
C LYS A 473 0.71 -24.65 5.69
N CYS A 474 1.36 -24.19 4.61
CA CYS A 474 1.76 -22.82 4.42
C CYS A 474 0.69 -22.11 3.59
N ILE A 475 0.07 -21.08 4.14
CA ILE A 475 -0.95 -20.28 3.48
C ILE A 475 -0.25 -19.05 2.94
N VAL A 476 -0.20 -18.92 1.61
CA VAL A 476 0.33 -17.73 0.92
C VAL A 476 -0.84 -16.83 0.55
N THR A 477 -0.76 -15.56 0.93
CA THR A 477 -1.76 -14.55 0.56
C THR A 477 -1.14 -13.58 -0.44
N GLU A 478 -1.94 -13.07 -1.38
CA GLU A 478 -1.54 -12.04 -2.34
C GLU A 478 -2.29 -10.77 -1.98
N ASN A 479 -1.57 -9.76 -1.53
CA ASN A 479 -2.12 -8.48 -1.13
C ASN A 479 -1.80 -7.41 -2.18
N ILE A 480 -2.81 -6.65 -2.58
CA ILE A 480 -2.64 -5.50 -3.48
C ILE A 480 -2.64 -4.25 -2.61
N HIS A 481 -1.49 -3.58 -2.52
CA HIS A 481 -1.30 -2.37 -1.73
C HIS A 481 -1.06 -1.16 -2.64
N LYS A 482 -1.70 -0.03 -2.31
CA LYS A 482 -1.44 1.26 -2.97
C LYS A 482 -0.44 2.05 -2.11
N CYS A 483 0.80 2.16 -2.58
CA CYS A 483 1.82 2.99 -1.97
C CYS A 483 1.38 4.46 -1.98
N SER A 484 1.65 5.17 -0.88
CA SER A 484 1.36 6.60 -0.75
C SER A 484 2.09 7.45 -1.79
N ASP A 485 3.37 7.12 -2.04
CA ASP A 485 4.23 7.87 -2.96
C ASP A 485 4.61 7.05 -4.19
N SER A 486 5.62 6.16 -4.06
CA SER A 486 6.09 5.34 -5.17
C SER A 486 6.32 3.88 -4.79
N CYS A 487 6.22 2.99 -5.76
CA CYS A 487 6.59 1.59 -5.71
C CYS A 487 7.78 1.38 -6.65
N ARG A 488 8.91 0.96 -6.10
CA ARG A 488 10.10 0.58 -6.88
C ARG A 488 10.75 -0.66 -6.31
N GLU A 489 11.30 -1.48 -7.20
CA GLU A 489 12.01 -2.71 -6.85
C GLU A 489 11.22 -3.70 -5.97
N GLY A 490 9.88 -3.67 -6.04
CA GLY A 490 9.01 -4.53 -5.24
C GLY A 490 8.83 -4.06 -3.80
N ALA A 491 8.94 -2.75 -3.54
CA ALA A 491 8.62 -2.15 -2.25
C ALA A 491 8.14 -0.71 -2.45
N CYS A 492 7.29 -0.23 -1.53
CA CYS A 492 6.94 1.17 -1.41
C CYS A 492 8.17 1.96 -0.96
N GLN A 493 8.56 2.96 -1.74
CA GLN A 493 9.66 3.84 -1.44
C GLN A 493 9.12 5.16 -0.87
N PRO A 494 9.85 5.78 0.08
CA PRO A 494 9.57 7.14 0.47
C PRO A 494 9.76 8.09 -0.72
N PRO A 495 9.08 9.24 -0.71
CA PRO A 495 9.21 10.25 -1.74
C PRO A 495 10.65 10.79 -1.79
N THR A 496 11.17 11.06 -2.98
CA THR A 496 12.47 11.70 -3.15
C THR A 496 12.40 12.75 -4.25
N CYS A 497 13.21 13.80 -4.13
CA CYS A 497 13.37 14.87 -5.13
C CYS A 497 14.14 14.45 -6.39
N SER A 498 13.95 13.21 -6.81
CA SER A 498 14.57 12.57 -7.97
C SER A 498 13.83 11.28 -8.35
N ASP A 499 12.60 11.10 -7.86
CA ASP A 499 11.75 9.95 -8.18
C ASP A 499 10.85 10.19 -9.40
N GLY A 500 10.95 11.35 -10.06
CA GLY A 500 10.23 11.63 -11.31
C GLY A 500 8.72 11.72 -11.12
N LEU A 501 8.25 11.84 -9.88
CA LEU A 501 6.85 12.09 -9.54
C LEU A 501 6.71 13.54 -9.05
N LYS A 502 5.47 14.01 -8.98
CA LYS A 502 5.11 15.21 -8.24
C LYS A 502 4.34 14.75 -6.99
N ASN A 503 5.06 14.48 -5.91
CA ASN A 503 4.47 13.94 -4.68
C ASN A 503 4.87 14.76 -3.45
N SER A 504 4.33 14.41 -2.27
CA SER A 504 4.79 14.94 -0.98
C SER A 504 5.05 16.46 -0.91
N TRP A 505 4.10 17.24 -1.43
CA TRP A 505 4.08 18.72 -1.45
C TRP A 505 5.06 19.41 -2.40
N GLU A 506 5.61 18.68 -3.37
CA GLU A 506 6.37 19.26 -4.48
C GLU A 506 5.51 20.23 -5.32
N GLU A 507 6.13 21.33 -5.74
CA GLU A 507 5.49 22.35 -6.58
C GLU A 507 5.53 21.96 -8.08
N GLY A 508 6.53 21.16 -8.48
CA GLY A 508 6.70 20.55 -9.80
C GLY A 508 7.33 19.15 -9.66
N ILE A 509 7.54 18.40 -10.75
CA ILE A 509 8.14 17.06 -10.66
C ILE A 509 9.53 17.18 -10.02
N ASP A 510 9.76 16.45 -8.92
CA ASP A 510 11.02 16.42 -8.15
C ASP A 510 11.49 17.77 -7.57
N CYS A 511 10.62 18.79 -7.48
CA CYS A 511 11.02 20.13 -7.05
C CYS A 511 9.97 20.89 -6.24
N GLY A 512 10.41 21.86 -5.43
CA GLY A 512 9.56 22.66 -4.56
C GLY A 512 9.13 21.94 -3.27
N GLY A 513 8.51 22.66 -2.33
CA GLY A 513 8.10 22.09 -1.05
C GLY A 513 9.29 21.59 -0.21
N PRO A 514 9.37 20.29 0.15
CA PRO A 514 10.52 19.72 0.86
C PRO A 514 11.76 19.55 -0.03
N CYS A 515 11.60 19.64 -1.35
CA CYS A 515 12.66 19.50 -2.34
C CYS A 515 13.35 20.83 -2.64
N PRO A 516 14.51 20.80 -3.36
CA PRO A 516 15.09 22.03 -3.87
C PRO A 516 14.04 22.86 -4.60
N ASP A 517 14.09 24.18 -4.45
CA ASP A 517 13.14 25.09 -5.10
C ASP A 517 13.05 24.74 -6.59
N CYS A 518 11.82 24.68 -7.12
CA CYS A 518 11.62 24.52 -8.55
C CYS A 518 12.40 25.56 -9.34
N ALA A 519 12.72 25.21 -10.58
CA ALA A 519 13.52 26.05 -11.45
C ALA A 519 13.04 27.51 -11.39
N ASP A 520 13.95 28.40 -10.98
CA ASP A 520 13.71 29.84 -10.80
C ASP A 520 13.45 30.55 -12.15
N CYS A 521 12.40 30.16 -12.86
CA CYS A 521 11.95 30.81 -14.08
C CYS A 521 11.21 32.09 -13.68
N ASN A 522 11.65 33.25 -14.19
CA ASN A 522 11.04 34.56 -13.93
C ASN A 522 9.70 34.77 -14.68
N THR A 523 9.21 33.73 -15.35
CA THR A 523 8.12 33.75 -16.33
C THR A 523 6.82 33.18 -15.80
N GLY A 524 6.85 32.53 -14.63
CA GLY A 524 5.71 31.79 -14.09
C GLY A 524 5.50 30.41 -14.71
N ALA A 525 6.49 29.86 -15.41
CA ALA A 525 6.47 28.46 -15.84
C ALA A 525 6.43 27.54 -14.60
N ILE A 526 5.50 26.59 -14.63
CA ILE A 526 5.28 25.59 -13.57
C ILE A 526 6.23 24.40 -13.78
N TYR A 527 6.47 24.02 -15.03
CA TYR A 527 7.30 22.87 -15.39
C TYR A 527 8.59 23.33 -16.06
N ALA A 528 9.72 23.05 -15.44
CA ALA A 528 11.05 23.35 -15.99
C ALA A 528 12.11 22.51 -15.28
N PRO A 529 13.22 22.16 -15.95
CA PRO A 529 14.30 21.40 -15.34
C PRO A 529 15.04 22.25 -14.29
N ASP A 530 15.29 21.68 -13.12
CA ASP A 530 16.03 22.30 -12.02
C ASP A 530 17.52 22.57 -12.37
N ASP A 531 18.08 21.72 -13.23
CA ASP A 531 19.45 21.78 -13.71
C ASP A 531 19.65 22.62 -14.99
N GLY A 532 18.57 23.29 -15.44
CA GLY A 532 18.51 24.20 -16.57
C GLY A 532 19.20 25.55 -16.32
N LYS A 533 19.75 26.15 -17.39
CA LYS A 533 20.38 27.48 -17.31
C LYS A 533 19.43 28.63 -17.62
N CYS A 534 18.32 28.34 -18.29
CA CYS A 534 17.37 29.33 -18.75
C CYS A 534 16.51 29.86 -17.62
N LYS A 535 16.16 31.15 -17.68
CA LYS A 535 15.39 31.86 -16.64
C LYS A 535 14.25 32.71 -17.17
N GLU A 536 14.27 33.02 -18.47
CA GLU A 536 13.29 33.88 -19.14
C GLU A 536 12.64 33.11 -20.29
N SER A 537 11.54 33.63 -20.82
CA SER A 537 10.86 33.12 -22.03
C SER A 537 11.30 33.95 -23.22
N TRP A 538 11.27 33.38 -24.42
CA TRP A 538 11.67 34.08 -25.65
C TRP A 538 10.99 35.46 -25.78
N PRO A 539 11.70 36.49 -26.29
CA PRO A 539 13.11 36.50 -26.66
C PRO A 539 14.02 36.89 -25.47
N THR A 540 15.10 36.15 -25.28
CA THR A 540 16.01 36.26 -24.12
C THR A 540 17.44 36.62 -24.51
N ASN A 541 17.91 36.16 -25.68
CA ASN A 541 19.33 36.17 -26.08
C ASN A 541 20.25 35.57 -24.98
N ASP A 542 19.78 34.51 -24.33
CA ASP A 542 20.44 33.89 -23.18
C ASP A 542 20.73 32.41 -23.41
N GLY A 543 21.70 31.89 -22.66
CA GLY A 543 22.22 30.55 -22.80
C GLY A 543 23.40 30.44 -23.76
N ASP A 544 24.01 29.27 -23.74
CA ASP A 544 25.13 28.95 -24.63
C ASP A 544 24.60 28.76 -26.06
N ASN A 545 25.35 29.19 -27.07
CA ASN A 545 24.90 29.04 -28.46
C ASN A 545 24.77 27.56 -28.88
N ARG A 546 23.71 27.22 -29.61
CA ARG A 546 23.40 25.88 -30.14
C ARG A 546 23.30 25.93 -31.64
N CYS A 547 24.09 25.05 -32.29
CA CYS A 547 24.23 25.05 -33.72
C CYS A 547 23.69 23.76 -34.35
N PHE A 548 22.55 23.85 -35.04
CA PHE A 548 22.00 22.80 -35.88
C PHE A 548 22.07 23.23 -37.35
N ASN A 549 20.99 23.75 -37.94
CA ASN A 549 21.05 24.38 -39.25
C ASN A 549 21.72 25.77 -39.19
N SER A 550 21.50 26.45 -38.08
CA SER A 550 22.09 27.72 -37.70
C SER A 550 22.39 27.74 -36.21
N CYS A 551 22.90 28.87 -35.74
CA CYS A 551 23.38 29.03 -34.38
C CYS A 551 22.51 30.07 -33.68
N ASP A 552 21.75 29.67 -32.66
CA ASP A 552 20.94 30.57 -31.83
C ASP A 552 21.22 30.29 -30.34
N ASP A 553 20.80 31.21 -29.47
CA ASP A 553 21.01 31.08 -28.03
C ASP A 553 20.10 29.97 -27.46
N ALA A 554 20.66 29.08 -26.61
CA ALA A 554 19.95 27.86 -26.17
C ALA A 554 18.58 28.14 -25.54
N CYS A 555 18.44 29.25 -24.81
CA CYS A 555 17.19 29.58 -24.12
C CYS A 555 16.12 30.14 -25.05
N ASP A 556 16.54 30.70 -26.19
CA ASP A 556 15.62 31.12 -27.25
C ASP A 556 15.13 29.94 -28.08
N LEU A 557 15.91 28.85 -28.19
CA LEU A 557 15.51 27.64 -28.90
C LEU A 557 14.66 26.71 -28.04
N TYR A 558 15.18 26.31 -26.88
CA TYR A 558 14.56 25.26 -26.07
C TYR A 558 13.49 25.77 -25.12
N GLU A 559 13.47 27.05 -24.76
CA GLU A 559 12.36 27.70 -24.06
C GLU A 559 11.76 26.92 -22.86
N VAL A 560 12.61 26.20 -22.11
CA VAL A 560 12.16 25.35 -21.00
C VAL A 560 11.46 26.16 -19.88
N CYS A 561 11.73 27.46 -19.80
CA CYS A 561 11.05 28.42 -18.92
C CYS A 561 9.85 29.13 -19.58
N SER A 562 9.32 28.68 -20.72
CA SER A 562 8.09 29.25 -21.28
C SER A 562 6.85 28.63 -20.64
N PRO A 563 5.94 29.41 -20.03
CA PRO A 563 4.67 28.89 -19.49
C PRO A 563 3.70 28.49 -20.60
N ASP A 564 3.88 28.99 -21.83
CA ASP A 564 3.00 28.71 -22.97
C ASP A 564 3.07 27.24 -23.44
N LEU A 565 4.02 26.47 -22.91
CA LEU A 565 4.19 25.03 -23.19
C LEU A 565 3.79 24.14 -22.01
N ASP A 566 3.44 24.71 -20.85
CA ASP A 566 3.11 23.94 -19.64
C ASP A 566 1.86 23.08 -19.83
N TYR A 567 0.89 23.55 -20.61
CA TYR A 567 -0.37 22.83 -20.86
C TYR A 567 -0.14 21.43 -21.47
N ILE A 568 0.95 21.24 -22.23
CA ILE A 568 1.28 19.92 -22.81
C ILE A 568 1.73 18.94 -21.72
N ILE A 569 2.44 19.44 -20.70
CA ILE A 569 2.86 18.64 -19.56
C ILE A 569 1.65 18.30 -18.69
N GLU A 570 0.74 19.25 -18.49
CA GLU A 570 -0.53 19.03 -17.78
C GLU A 570 -1.41 17.99 -18.49
N GLU A 571 -1.59 18.10 -19.80
CA GLU A 571 -2.33 17.11 -20.61
C GLU A 571 -1.69 15.72 -20.54
N ALA A 572 -0.36 15.65 -20.51
CA ALA A 572 0.36 14.39 -20.35
C ALA A 572 0.20 13.80 -18.94
N LEU A 573 0.20 14.64 -17.90
CA LEU A 573 -0.04 14.23 -16.51
C LEU A 573 -1.47 13.69 -16.34
N GLU A 574 -2.48 14.44 -16.79
CA GLU A 574 -3.88 14.00 -16.78
C GLU A 574 -4.03 12.64 -17.47
N CYS A 575 -3.38 12.49 -18.62
CA CYS A 575 -3.37 11.25 -19.38
C CYS A 575 -2.75 10.05 -18.62
N CYS A 576 -1.62 10.28 -17.95
CA CYS A 576 -0.83 9.24 -17.29
C CYS A 576 -1.32 8.91 -15.87
N GLU A 577 -1.92 9.86 -15.16
CA GLU A 577 -2.38 9.72 -13.79
C GLU A 577 -3.88 9.39 -13.70
N GLU A 578 -4.73 10.09 -14.46
CA GLU A 578 -6.19 9.89 -14.43
C GLU A 578 -6.66 8.78 -15.38
N ALA A 579 -5.73 8.17 -16.11
CA ALA A 579 -5.97 7.07 -17.05
C ALA A 579 -7.12 7.36 -18.04
N VAL A 580 -7.14 8.59 -18.58
CA VAL A 580 -8.13 9.05 -19.57
C VAL A 580 -8.32 7.99 -20.66
N ASP A 581 -9.58 7.56 -20.87
CA ASP A 581 -9.92 6.44 -21.75
C ASP A 581 -9.83 6.82 -23.24
N ASN A 582 -8.61 7.02 -23.74
CA ASN A 582 -8.30 7.16 -25.15
C ASN A 582 -7.10 6.27 -25.56
N TRP A 583 -7.04 5.89 -26.83
CA TRP A 583 -6.05 4.90 -27.31
C TRP A 583 -4.60 5.41 -27.22
N PHE A 584 -4.42 6.73 -27.33
CA PHE A 584 -3.12 7.39 -27.29
C PHE A 584 -2.55 7.38 -25.87
N CYS A 585 -3.38 7.72 -24.87
CA CYS A 585 -3.06 7.62 -23.46
C CYS A 585 -2.76 6.19 -23.03
N LYS A 586 -3.58 5.23 -23.46
CA LYS A 586 -3.32 3.81 -23.20
C LYS A 586 -1.96 3.37 -23.74
N ASN A 587 -1.57 3.84 -24.93
CA ASN A 587 -0.25 3.53 -25.47
C ASN A 587 0.87 4.16 -24.65
N ALA A 588 0.73 5.44 -24.27
CA ALA A 588 1.70 6.12 -23.41
C ALA A 588 1.87 5.40 -22.07
N ILE A 589 0.77 5.04 -21.40
CA ILE A 589 0.77 4.28 -20.14
C ILE A 589 1.44 2.91 -20.32
N ASN A 590 1.10 2.19 -21.39
CA ASN A 590 1.66 0.87 -21.67
C ASN A 590 3.18 0.92 -21.91
N PHE A 591 3.66 1.91 -22.67
CA PHE A 591 5.09 2.08 -22.92
C PHE A 591 5.82 2.64 -21.69
N GLY A 592 5.16 3.48 -20.90
CA GLY A 592 5.67 3.99 -19.63
C GLY A 592 5.97 2.87 -18.64
N GLY A 593 5.30 1.71 -18.76
CA GLY A 593 5.61 0.54 -17.93
C GLY A 593 5.34 0.77 -16.45
N GLY A 594 4.34 1.60 -16.16
CA GLY A 594 4.05 2.08 -14.82
C GLY A 594 4.93 3.23 -14.37
N ASN A 595 5.88 3.74 -15.17
CA ASN A 595 6.67 4.92 -14.82
C ASN A 595 6.09 6.23 -15.38
N LEU A 596 5.80 7.23 -14.54
CA LEU A 596 5.14 8.50 -14.90
C LEU A 596 6.00 9.29 -15.87
N LYS A 597 7.24 9.61 -15.49
CA LYS A 597 8.19 10.34 -16.36
C LYS A 597 8.34 9.68 -17.73
N SER A 598 8.41 8.35 -17.79
CA SER A 598 8.41 7.56 -19.03
C SER A 598 7.09 7.65 -19.80
N CYS A 599 5.95 7.58 -19.09
CA CYS A 599 4.62 7.75 -19.68
C CYS A 599 4.46 9.14 -20.32
N LEU A 600 4.84 10.21 -19.61
CA LEU A 600 4.85 11.59 -20.12
C LEU A 600 5.68 11.68 -21.39
N ALA A 601 6.87 11.06 -21.39
CA ALA A 601 7.73 11.05 -22.55
C ALA A 601 7.10 10.34 -23.75
N HIS A 602 6.48 9.19 -23.54
CA HIS A 602 5.80 8.46 -24.60
C HIS A 602 4.57 9.22 -25.12
N TYR A 603 3.84 9.91 -24.27
CA TYR A 603 2.76 10.82 -24.67
C TYR A 603 3.30 11.95 -25.57
N ILE A 604 4.34 12.66 -25.13
CA ILE A 604 4.96 13.75 -25.88
C ILE A 604 5.50 13.26 -27.24
N ILE A 605 6.24 12.14 -27.25
CA ILE A 605 6.87 11.59 -28.45
C ILE A 605 5.81 11.15 -29.48
N GLU A 606 4.76 10.46 -29.05
CA GLU A 606 3.69 10.02 -29.96
C GLU A 606 2.81 11.22 -30.41
N GLY A 607 2.61 12.22 -29.53
CA GLY A 607 1.87 13.44 -29.79
C GLY A 607 2.53 14.34 -30.83
N LEU A 608 3.84 14.55 -30.71
CA LEU A 608 4.67 15.20 -31.74
C LEU A 608 4.93 14.28 -32.94
N GLY A 609 4.77 12.97 -32.78
CA GLY A 609 4.99 11.99 -33.81
C GLY A 609 3.70 11.63 -34.55
N PRO A 610 3.34 10.33 -34.65
CA PRO A 610 2.23 9.86 -35.49
C PRO A 610 0.86 10.47 -35.21
N VAL A 611 0.59 10.91 -33.98
CA VAL A 611 -0.71 11.47 -33.59
C VAL A 611 -0.87 12.90 -34.08
N ALA A 612 0.24 13.63 -34.22
CA ALA A 612 0.28 14.99 -34.75
C ALA A 612 -0.66 15.93 -33.99
N LEU A 613 -0.51 16.03 -32.66
CA LEU A 613 -1.35 16.92 -31.86
C LEU A 613 -0.94 18.39 -32.03
N TRP A 614 0.36 18.67 -31.91
CA TRP A 614 0.87 20.04 -31.86
C TRP A 614 1.74 20.41 -33.08
N MET A 615 2.27 19.42 -33.79
CA MET A 615 3.05 19.65 -35.01
C MET A 615 2.54 18.78 -36.16
N GLN A 616 2.16 19.45 -37.24
CA GLN A 616 1.61 18.83 -38.44
C GLN A 616 2.69 18.73 -39.50
N ASN A 617 3.00 17.50 -39.93
CA ASN A 617 3.78 17.14 -41.12
C ASN A 617 5.15 17.84 -41.27
N TYR A 618 5.96 17.36 -42.21
CA TYR A 618 7.26 17.96 -42.51
C TYR A 618 7.10 19.21 -43.39
N PHE A 619 7.70 20.33 -42.98
CA PHE A 619 7.61 21.59 -43.71
C PHE A 619 8.62 21.67 -44.87
N GLU A 620 8.33 20.99 -45.98
CA GLU A 620 9.18 20.99 -47.19
C GLU A 620 9.46 22.36 -47.86
N PRO A 621 8.54 23.36 -47.86
CA PRO A 621 8.75 24.62 -48.58
C PRO A 621 9.94 25.46 -48.08
N GLU A 622 10.44 25.21 -46.88
CA GLU A 622 11.66 25.84 -46.35
C GLU A 622 12.86 25.65 -47.30
N LEU A 623 13.13 24.40 -47.70
CA LEU A 623 14.20 24.02 -48.64
C LEU A 623 14.04 24.72 -50.00
N CYS A 624 12.81 25.10 -50.33
CA CYS A 624 12.51 25.81 -51.56
C CYS A 624 12.79 27.30 -51.50
N CYS A 625 12.67 27.89 -50.31
CA CYS A 625 13.06 29.27 -50.09
C CYS A 625 14.58 29.43 -49.89
N SER A 626 15.30 28.38 -49.48
CA SER A 626 16.78 28.37 -49.41
C SER A 626 17.49 28.20 -50.76
N ALA A 627 16.72 28.09 -51.86
CA ALA A 627 17.16 27.82 -53.24
C ALA A 627 17.68 26.39 -53.51
N GLU A 628 17.53 25.46 -52.56
CA GLU A 628 17.96 24.07 -52.71
C GLU A 628 17.04 23.26 -53.63
N CYS A 629 15.77 23.67 -53.75
CA CYS A 629 14.81 23.05 -54.65
C CYS A 629 14.76 23.70 -56.06
N ALA A 630 15.88 24.20 -56.61
CA ALA A 630 15.92 24.96 -57.87
C ALA A 630 15.18 24.36 -59.09
N ASN A 631 14.89 23.06 -59.08
CA ASN A 631 14.14 22.36 -60.12
C ASN A 631 12.69 21.97 -59.73
N ASN A 632 12.20 22.43 -58.58
CA ASN A 632 10.85 22.17 -58.06
C ASN A 632 9.91 23.34 -58.39
N VAL A 633 8.62 23.03 -58.54
CA VAL A 633 7.56 24.02 -58.81
C VAL A 633 7.42 25.06 -57.70
N LEU A 634 7.88 24.75 -56.49
CA LEU A 634 7.86 25.61 -55.31
C LEU A 634 9.11 26.51 -55.18
N PHE A 635 10.02 26.51 -56.17
CA PHE A 635 11.27 27.29 -56.10
C PHE A 635 11.05 28.77 -55.77
N ASN A 636 11.77 29.26 -54.75
CA ASN A 636 11.68 30.63 -54.23
C ASN A 636 10.25 31.01 -53.80
N SER A 637 9.55 30.05 -53.19
CA SER A 637 8.18 30.21 -52.71
C SER A 637 7.98 29.45 -51.41
N CYS A 638 7.19 30.02 -50.50
CA CYS A 638 6.75 29.31 -49.29
C CYS A 638 5.61 28.34 -49.55
N GLN A 639 4.94 28.43 -50.70
CA GLN A 639 3.63 27.82 -51.04
C GLN A 639 3.36 26.53 -50.25
N PRO A 640 2.81 26.68 -49.03
CA PRO A 640 2.76 25.58 -48.09
C PRO A 640 1.54 24.74 -48.41
N ASP A 641 1.54 23.48 -47.96
CA ASP A 641 0.35 22.64 -48.07
C ASP A 641 -0.84 23.36 -47.39
N VAL A 642 -2.03 23.22 -47.96
CA VAL A 642 -3.27 23.77 -47.39
C VAL A 642 -3.60 23.15 -46.03
N LEU A 643 -2.93 22.05 -45.68
CA LEU A 643 -2.99 21.41 -44.36
C LEU A 643 -2.38 22.26 -43.24
N PHE A 644 -1.45 23.18 -43.55
CA PHE A 644 -0.82 24.04 -42.54
C PHE A 644 -1.67 25.26 -42.20
N ASN A 645 -1.47 25.78 -40.99
CA ASN A 645 -2.30 26.85 -40.44
C ASN A 645 -2.13 28.22 -41.16
N ALA A 646 -2.99 29.17 -40.83
CA ALA A 646 -3.02 30.48 -41.49
C ALA A 646 -1.73 31.29 -41.30
N ASN A 647 -1.00 31.09 -40.19
CA ASN A 647 0.27 31.76 -39.94
C ASN A 647 1.33 31.26 -40.92
N VAL A 648 1.44 29.94 -41.10
CA VAL A 648 2.33 29.32 -42.10
C VAL A 648 2.03 29.82 -43.50
N GLN A 649 0.75 29.89 -43.87
CA GLN A 649 0.30 30.39 -45.18
C GLN A 649 0.67 31.86 -45.43
N ALA A 650 0.84 32.65 -44.37
CA ALA A 650 1.17 34.07 -44.44
C ALA A 650 2.68 34.37 -44.46
N LEU A 651 3.55 33.36 -44.29
CA LEU A 651 4.99 33.57 -44.25
C LEU A 651 5.54 33.99 -45.62
N PRO A 652 6.39 35.04 -45.68
CA PRO A 652 7.02 35.45 -46.92
C PRO A 652 8.31 34.65 -47.18
N CYS A 653 8.56 34.34 -48.46
CA CYS A 653 9.84 33.75 -48.86
C CYS A 653 10.82 34.90 -49.11
N THR A 654 11.71 35.15 -48.15
CA THR A 654 12.69 36.24 -48.24
C THR A 654 14.10 35.74 -47.93
N ASN A 655 15.10 36.41 -48.52
CA ASN A 655 16.50 36.13 -48.21
C ASN A 655 16.97 36.82 -46.91
N ALA A 656 16.13 37.67 -46.30
CA ALA A 656 16.46 38.38 -45.08
C ALA A 656 16.00 37.53 -43.89
N ILE A 657 16.96 36.89 -43.25
CA ILE A 657 16.73 36.17 -41.99
C ILE A 657 16.82 37.22 -40.87
N PRO A 658 15.85 37.29 -39.94
CA PRO A 658 15.94 38.19 -38.80
C PRO A 658 17.15 37.82 -37.91
N ASN A 659 17.50 38.71 -36.97
CA ASN A 659 18.67 38.50 -36.10
C ASN A 659 18.55 37.22 -35.23
N HIS A 660 17.32 36.78 -34.98
CA HIS A 660 16.94 35.47 -34.46
C HIS A 660 16.02 34.85 -35.52
N ASN A 661 16.07 33.54 -35.73
CA ASN A 661 15.37 32.88 -36.84
C ASN A 661 13.84 33.07 -36.82
N TRP A 662 13.31 33.51 -35.67
CA TRP A 662 11.95 33.94 -35.47
C TRP A 662 11.92 35.38 -34.92
N ALA A 663 11.03 36.23 -35.43
CA ALA A 663 11.00 37.65 -35.06
C ALA A 663 9.68 38.12 -34.44
N SER A 664 8.56 37.44 -34.71
CA SER A 664 7.25 37.83 -34.18
C SER A 664 6.21 36.71 -34.24
N ASP A 665 5.48 36.48 -33.15
CA ASP A 665 4.39 35.49 -33.11
C ASP A 665 3.11 35.99 -33.78
N THR A 666 2.99 37.31 -33.97
CA THR A 666 1.75 37.95 -34.43
C THR A 666 1.87 38.58 -35.80
N ASN A 667 3.09 38.88 -36.28
CA ASN A 667 3.32 39.52 -37.57
C ASN A 667 4.21 38.67 -38.47
N MET A 668 3.61 37.73 -39.21
CA MET A 668 4.31 36.80 -40.09
C MET A 668 5.15 37.46 -41.19
N ASN A 669 4.90 38.73 -41.54
CA ASN A 669 5.74 39.46 -42.51
C ASN A 669 7.13 39.81 -41.97
N GLN A 670 7.33 39.72 -40.65
CA GLN A 670 8.65 39.91 -40.02
C GLN A 670 9.45 38.60 -39.95
N ASN A 671 8.80 37.46 -40.18
CA ASN A 671 9.42 36.15 -40.25
C ASN A 671 9.69 35.76 -41.70
N THR A 672 10.20 34.54 -41.90
CA THR A 672 10.30 33.94 -43.23
C THR A 672 10.04 32.44 -43.15
N CYS A 673 9.54 31.85 -44.23
CA CYS A 673 9.42 30.39 -44.33
C CYS A 673 10.75 29.69 -44.62
N LYS A 674 11.83 30.46 -44.86
CA LYS A 674 13.19 29.92 -44.80
C LYS A 674 13.59 29.80 -43.34
N PHE A 675 12.99 28.82 -42.67
CA PHE A 675 13.38 28.41 -41.33
C PHE A 675 14.86 28.04 -41.31
N LEU A 676 15.44 28.11 -40.13
CA LEU A 676 16.77 27.60 -39.87
C LEU A 676 16.65 26.73 -38.63
N ASP A 677 16.43 27.35 -37.46
CA ASP A 677 16.04 26.68 -36.22
C ASP A 677 15.04 27.58 -35.48
N LEU A 678 13.82 27.09 -35.25
CA LEU A 678 12.77 27.88 -34.60
C LEU A 678 12.75 27.66 -33.08
N PRO A 679 12.35 28.69 -32.31
CA PRO A 679 11.92 28.50 -30.92
C PRO A 679 10.83 27.45 -30.81
N ALA A 680 10.89 26.61 -29.78
CA ALA A 680 9.95 25.52 -29.58
C ALA A 680 8.48 26.00 -29.58
N HIS A 681 8.15 27.10 -28.90
CA HIS A 681 6.79 27.62 -28.85
C HIS A 681 6.31 28.10 -30.23
N ALA A 682 7.20 28.63 -31.07
CA ALA A 682 6.83 29.10 -32.40
C ALA A 682 6.36 27.90 -33.25
N SER A 683 7.14 26.81 -33.24
CA SER A 683 6.82 25.58 -33.95
C SER A 683 5.56 24.88 -33.43
N ILE A 684 5.37 24.84 -32.10
CA ILE A 684 4.26 24.14 -31.45
C ILE A 684 2.98 24.97 -31.48
N ASN A 685 3.01 26.21 -30.99
CA ASN A 685 1.81 27.02 -30.73
C ASN A 685 1.46 28.01 -31.84
N VAL A 686 2.44 28.49 -32.61
CA VAL A 686 2.21 29.57 -33.58
C VAL A 686 1.99 29.03 -34.99
N ILE A 687 2.89 28.17 -35.47
CA ILE A 687 2.83 27.63 -36.84
C ILE A 687 2.42 26.16 -36.91
N GLU A 688 2.41 25.45 -35.78
CA GLU A 688 1.96 24.06 -35.65
C GLU A 688 2.62 23.12 -36.70
N THR A 689 3.88 23.36 -37.03
CA THR A 689 4.67 22.60 -38.01
C THR A 689 6.14 22.92 -37.86
N GLY A 690 7.00 22.21 -38.59
CA GLY A 690 8.42 22.51 -38.61
C GLY A 690 9.23 21.54 -39.45
N THR A 691 10.53 21.62 -39.24
CA THR A 691 11.59 20.85 -39.90
C THR A 691 12.13 19.79 -38.93
N CYS A 692 13.02 18.93 -39.40
CA CYS A 692 13.60 17.92 -38.50
C CYS A 692 14.31 18.54 -37.29
N CYS A 693 14.92 19.72 -37.45
CA CYS A 693 15.53 20.46 -36.34
C CYS A 693 14.49 20.90 -35.33
N ASP A 694 13.40 21.50 -35.81
CA ASP A 694 12.35 22.05 -34.95
C ASP A 694 11.63 20.95 -34.16
N TYR A 695 11.34 19.82 -34.82
CA TYR A 695 10.81 18.63 -34.14
C TYR A 695 11.78 18.11 -33.06
N ALA A 696 13.07 18.04 -33.38
CA ALA A 696 14.08 17.59 -32.42
C ALA A 696 14.27 18.57 -31.25
N VAL A 697 14.10 19.87 -31.46
CA VAL A 697 14.11 20.88 -30.40
C VAL A 697 12.86 20.74 -29.54
N ALA A 698 11.67 20.67 -30.15
CA ALA A 698 10.39 20.53 -29.45
C ALA A 698 10.34 19.29 -28.54
N VAL A 699 10.82 18.13 -29.00
CA VAL A 699 10.88 16.91 -28.18
C VAL A 699 11.75 17.13 -26.94
N VAL A 700 12.97 17.68 -27.10
CA VAL A 700 13.83 17.96 -25.94
C VAL A 700 13.19 18.96 -25.01
N THR A 701 12.65 20.06 -25.53
CA THR A 701 11.99 21.09 -24.70
C THR A 701 10.94 20.48 -23.79
N LEU A 702 10.01 19.71 -24.37
CA LEU A 702 8.90 19.13 -23.61
C LEU A 702 9.38 18.05 -22.65
N LEU A 703 10.34 17.20 -23.04
CA LEU A 703 10.89 16.20 -22.13
C LEU A 703 11.68 16.83 -20.97
N ARG A 704 12.43 17.89 -21.22
CA ARG A 704 13.12 18.67 -20.17
C ARG A 704 12.11 19.30 -19.21
N LYS A 705 10.98 19.82 -19.73
CA LYS A 705 9.87 20.29 -18.88
C LYS A 705 9.18 19.15 -18.12
N ALA A 706 9.12 17.95 -18.68
CA ALA A 706 8.63 16.73 -18.02
C ALA A 706 9.62 16.11 -17.01
N GLY A 707 10.67 16.84 -16.60
CA GLY A 707 11.62 16.42 -15.57
C GLY A 707 12.80 15.59 -16.07
N TYR A 708 13.07 15.50 -17.39
CA TYR A 708 14.28 14.84 -17.89
C TYR A 708 15.53 15.67 -17.61
N GLU A 709 16.59 15.02 -17.13
CA GLU A 709 17.88 15.63 -16.79
C GLU A 709 18.69 16.00 -18.04
N LYS A 710 19.69 16.89 -17.88
CA LYS A 710 20.48 17.36 -19.02
C LYS A 710 21.30 16.25 -19.68
N ASP A 711 21.50 15.12 -19.01
CA ASP A 711 22.19 13.96 -19.54
C ASP A 711 21.25 12.81 -19.97
N GLU A 712 19.93 13.00 -19.88
CA GLU A 712 18.95 11.99 -20.29
C GLU A 712 18.37 12.26 -21.69
N VAL A 713 18.36 13.52 -22.14
CA VAL A 713 17.69 13.91 -23.39
C VAL A 713 18.46 14.94 -24.21
N PHE A 714 18.59 14.69 -25.52
CA PHE A 714 19.32 15.56 -26.45
C PHE A 714 18.69 15.66 -27.84
N SER A 715 18.87 16.80 -28.48
CA SER A 715 18.73 16.96 -29.93
C SER A 715 20.08 16.66 -30.58
N LEU A 716 20.03 16.04 -31.76
CA LEU A 716 21.20 15.60 -32.51
C LEU A 716 20.95 15.77 -34.00
N CYS A 717 21.87 16.44 -34.67
CA CYS A 717 21.84 16.64 -36.11
C CYS A 717 23.10 16.09 -36.77
N ASP A 718 22.94 15.29 -37.81
CA ASP A 718 24.06 14.73 -38.60
C ASP A 718 24.38 15.53 -39.88
N GLY A 719 23.71 16.68 -40.05
CA GLY A 719 23.86 17.57 -41.20
C GLY A 719 22.89 17.28 -42.36
N ASP A 720 22.33 16.06 -42.42
CA ASP A 720 21.23 15.74 -43.35
C ASP A 720 19.88 15.68 -42.61
N HIS A 721 19.88 15.24 -41.36
CA HIS A 721 18.68 14.98 -40.57
C HIS A 721 18.90 15.25 -39.08
N CYS A 722 17.81 15.56 -38.37
CA CYS A 722 17.81 15.83 -36.94
C CYS A 722 16.76 14.99 -36.20
N TYR A 723 17.15 14.53 -35.03
CA TYR A 723 16.40 13.58 -34.21
C TYR A 723 16.91 13.65 -32.77
N ASN A 724 16.39 12.77 -31.92
CA ASN A 724 16.65 12.81 -30.50
C ASN A 724 17.37 11.55 -30.01
N LEU A 725 18.14 11.74 -28.93
CA LEU A 725 18.57 10.66 -28.06
C LEU A 725 17.86 10.83 -26.71
N VAL A 726 17.22 9.77 -26.25
CA VAL A 726 16.45 9.75 -25.01
C VAL A 726 16.85 8.53 -24.19
N LYS A 727 17.09 8.71 -22.90
CA LYS A 727 17.32 7.64 -21.93
C LYS A 727 16.13 7.61 -20.98
N PHE A 728 15.29 6.58 -21.07
CA PHE A 728 14.10 6.50 -20.21
C PHE A 728 14.49 6.03 -18.80
N PRO A 729 13.66 6.33 -17.78
CA PRO A 729 13.89 5.85 -16.42
C PRO A 729 14.11 4.33 -16.37
N GLY A 730 15.20 3.92 -15.70
CA GLY A 730 15.63 2.51 -15.60
C GLY A 730 16.53 2.02 -16.75
N ASP A 731 16.65 2.77 -17.85
CA ASP A 731 17.54 2.37 -18.94
C ASP A 731 19.01 2.60 -18.64
N VAL A 732 19.85 1.68 -19.14
CA VAL A 732 21.31 1.80 -19.08
C VAL A 732 21.93 2.38 -20.35
N LYS A 733 21.14 2.53 -21.43
CA LYS A 733 21.56 3.03 -22.75
C LYS A 733 20.51 3.99 -23.32
N TYR A 734 20.90 4.78 -24.32
CA TYR A 734 20.00 5.71 -25.00
C TYR A 734 19.24 5.03 -26.14
N HIS A 735 18.08 5.60 -26.47
CA HIS A 735 17.27 5.27 -27.64
C HIS A 735 17.29 6.41 -28.64
N PHE A 736 17.22 6.07 -29.93
CA PHE A 736 16.88 7.04 -30.96
C PHE A 736 15.36 7.26 -30.98
N VAL A 737 14.98 8.53 -31.03
CA VAL A 737 13.60 8.97 -31.21
C VAL A 737 13.56 9.91 -32.41
N ASP A 738 12.73 9.61 -33.40
CA ASP A 738 12.57 10.41 -34.63
C ASP A 738 11.08 10.65 -34.91
N THR A 739 10.60 11.81 -34.50
CA THR A 739 9.21 12.27 -34.69
C THR A 739 9.02 12.99 -36.03
N THR A 740 10.07 13.16 -36.83
CA THR A 740 10.06 14.03 -38.00
C THR A 740 8.98 13.65 -39.01
N GLY A 741 8.17 14.63 -39.39
CA GLY A 741 7.09 14.43 -40.35
C GLY A 741 6.05 13.41 -39.87
N ASN A 742 5.91 13.28 -38.55
CA ASN A 742 4.91 12.46 -37.88
C ASN A 742 5.00 10.97 -38.26
N ARG A 743 6.24 10.47 -38.43
CA ARG A 743 6.50 9.09 -38.88
C ARG A 743 6.28 8.08 -37.74
N ALA A 744 5.74 6.92 -38.10
CA ALA A 744 5.53 5.80 -37.19
C ALA A 744 6.43 4.58 -37.54
N PRO A 745 6.98 3.87 -36.53
CA PRO A 745 7.03 4.26 -35.13
C PRO A 745 8.16 5.29 -34.89
N PRO A 746 7.93 6.36 -34.11
CA PRO A 746 8.97 7.36 -33.82
C PRO A 746 10.05 6.80 -32.88
N TYR A 747 9.75 5.72 -32.17
CA TYR A 747 10.58 5.05 -31.19
C TYR A 747 10.42 3.53 -31.30
N VAL A 748 11.49 2.76 -31.04
CA VAL A 748 11.45 1.30 -30.97
C VAL A 748 12.21 0.83 -29.73
N GLN A 749 11.52 0.16 -28.81
CA GLN A 749 12.15 -0.35 -27.59
C GLN A 749 13.27 -1.35 -27.91
N GLY A 750 14.47 -1.05 -27.41
CA GLY A 750 15.69 -1.82 -27.62
C GLY A 750 16.22 -1.82 -29.07
N GLY A 751 15.63 -1.02 -29.97
CA GLY A 751 15.94 -1.02 -31.41
C GLY A 751 16.08 0.39 -31.99
N LEU A 752 16.11 0.46 -33.32
CA LEU A 752 16.19 1.71 -34.08
C LEU A 752 14.84 1.99 -34.77
N PRO A 753 14.42 3.27 -34.87
CA PRO A 753 13.38 3.67 -35.79
C PRO A 753 13.72 3.27 -37.24
N GLY A 754 12.70 3.12 -38.08
CA GLY A 754 12.89 2.68 -39.47
C GLY A 754 13.37 3.81 -40.39
N GLY A 755 14.08 3.44 -41.47
CA GLY A 755 14.24 4.31 -42.64
C GLY A 755 15.45 5.26 -42.65
N TYR A 756 16.37 5.16 -41.68
CA TYR A 756 17.55 6.01 -41.61
C TYR A 756 18.75 5.30 -40.95
N ASP A 757 19.99 5.66 -41.34
CA ASP A 757 21.22 5.08 -40.77
C ASP A 757 21.75 5.94 -39.60
N TYR A 758 21.04 5.87 -38.47
CA TYR A 758 21.32 6.67 -37.28
C TYR A 758 22.71 6.41 -36.72
N CYS A 759 23.08 5.14 -36.55
CA CYS A 759 24.30 4.75 -35.85
C CYS A 759 25.56 5.29 -36.54
N THR A 760 25.63 5.17 -37.87
CA THR A 760 26.82 5.55 -38.64
C THR A 760 26.85 7.04 -38.93
N LYS A 761 25.72 7.65 -39.31
CA LYS A 761 25.71 9.05 -39.75
C LYS A 761 25.96 10.04 -38.62
N SER A 762 25.36 9.83 -37.45
CA SER A 762 25.62 10.73 -36.31
C SER A 762 26.90 10.40 -35.54
N ALA A 763 27.71 9.44 -35.99
CA ALA A 763 28.96 9.09 -35.29
C ALA A 763 29.93 10.29 -35.31
N GLY A 764 30.25 10.83 -34.13
CA GLY A 764 31.14 11.98 -34.00
C GLY A 764 30.45 13.35 -34.08
N HIS A 765 29.12 13.38 -34.21
CA HIS A 765 28.33 14.61 -34.12
C HIS A 765 28.10 15.01 -32.66
N THR A 766 27.66 16.26 -32.47
CA THR A 766 27.36 16.83 -31.16
C THR A 766 25.88 16.71 -30.83
N CYS A 767 25.61 16.37 -29.57
CA CYS A 767 24.30 16.38 -28.95
C CYS A 767 24.16 17.65 -28.10
N ALA A 768 22.95 18.19 -28.00
CA ALA A 768 22.70 19.35 -27.15
C ALA A 768 21.27 19.45 -26.62
N ASN A 769 21.09 20.24 -25.57
CA ASN A 769 19.82 20.72 -25.00
C ASN A 769 20.03 22.13 -24.40
N ASP A 770 19.05 22.66 -23.66
CA ASP A 770 19.12 23.98 -23.01
C ASP A 770 20.37 24.15 -22.13
N ALA A 771 20.74 23.13 -21.35
CA ALA A 771 21.78 23.23 -20.32
C ALA A 771 23.18 22.79 -20.78
N TRP A 772 23.26 21.88 -21.75
CA TRP A 772 24.50 21.18 -22.11
C TRP A 772 24.65 20.95 -23.62
N SER A 773 25.91 20.86 -24.07
CA SER A 773 26.27 20.40 -25.40
C SER A 773 27.58 19.62 -25.35
N GLY A 774 27.71 18.56 -26.14
CA GLY A 774 28.94 17.77 -26.21
C GLY A 774 28.88 16.68 -27.27
N LYS A 775 29.91 15.83 -27.29
CA LYS A 775 29.98 14.71 -28.24
C LYS A 775 28.85 13.72 -27.94
N ARG A 776 28.20 13.21 -29.00
CA ARG A 776 27.27 12.08 -28.92
C ARG A 776 27.86 10.91 -28.10
N PRO A 777 27.05 10.22 -27.27
CA PRO A 777 27.45 8.96 -26.63
C PRO A 777 28.04 7.95 -27.61
N ASP A 778 28.91 7.08 -27.12
CA ASP A 778 29.54 6.07 -27.96
C ASP A 778 28.50 5.03 -28.43
N THR A 779 28.73 4.41 -29.58
CA THR A 779 27.78 3.49 -30.23
C THR A 779 27.32 2.37 -29.32
N GLY A 780 28.18 1.87 -28.43
CA GLY A 780 27.85 0.82 -27.47
C GLY A 780 26.84 1.23 -26.39
N ASP A 781 26.65 2.53 -26.18
CA ASP A 781 25.76 3.11 -25.17
C ASP A 781 24.37 3.43 -25.74
N ILE A 782 24.07 2.98 -26.96
CA ILE A 782 22.82 3.26 -27.67
C ILE A 782 22.20 1.94 -28.11
N TYR A 783 20.92 1.72 -27.81
CA TYR A 783 20.20 0.51 -28.22
C TYR A 783 20.02 0.46 -29.75
N GLY A 784 20.08 -0.76 -30.31
CA GLY A 784 19.96 -1.00 -31.75
C GLY A 784 21.21 -0.65 -32.57
N CYS A 785 22.13 0.10 -31.97
CA CYS A 785 23.54 0.09 -32.34
C CYS A 785 24.30 -0.98 -31.51
#